data_AF-A0A4R1H853-F1
#
_entry.id   AF-A0A4R1H853-F1
#
_cell.length_a   1.000
_cell.length_b   1.000
_cell.length_c   1.000
_cell.angle_alpha   90.00
_cell.angle_beta   90.00
_cell.angle_gamma   90.00
#
_symmetry.space_group_name_H-M   'P 1'
#
loop_
_entity.id
_entity.type
_entity.pdbx_description
1 polymer ?
#
loop_
_entity_poly.entity_id
_entity_poly.type
_entity_poly.pdbx_seq_one_letter_code
_entity_poly.pdbx_strand_id
1 'polypeptide(L)'
;MITGARQGKLSGLRRLVAGAMARDLNVFLIPGPDIARAHGLDIEAAGLQRVASPRHASVLLVVGPIPPALREAAAVVYAQMVRPRALFVLGTEDLSPLPGADVATGLSQQNLLEGVRQLRHVFSESAFRPDVSDFDAPVLQVRIEYTCPMHPEVVRDEPGSCPKCGMFLVPREVQAGVGHTHADQAQADASADTQVTPAHDYHHMDHDAAVEYTCPMHPEVVQSEPGSCPKCGMDLEPREIQAEPAHDHSHMDHDAAVEYTCPMHPEVVQSEPGSCPKCGMDLEPREITAEPAHDHQHMNHSAMDHDDMGFMSMIDVTKDLPRSGDGLQMEWIDAPFGPFFPGLPGGLLLTLTLDGDTVAGSEALALNGNRELLCHSPMDATHFIERMADLDPLAPVAYRLLACQALEKAAGEKVPAETAQARAGALERERIVSHLGWLALFGQQTGFDWLVQRAAVLQLDFRHADMKQVAALRPAIQSLMKRLQRTPLLKSRIAGIGRLAQDTALRGPVARASGISDDARNTDKTFITLGFTPARRKEGDALARLHVRLDEITHSLMLIESAGAIAVPTPPLPGEASGSSEASVETPRGPARLQLTLETGQVTAAQLETPSTHHLTLIAPLTEQQELGDALVAVGSLDLSPWEVRQ
;
A
#
# COMPACT_ATOMS: atom_id res chain seq x y z
N MET A 1 21.88 -0.68 29.71
CA MET A 1 23.04 -0.78 28.81
C MET A 1 22.53 -0.47 27.41
N ILE A 2 23.12 0.50 26.71
CA ILE A 2 22.70 0.88 25.36
C ILE A 2 23.20 -0.21 24.40
N THR A 3 22.32 -1.11 23.97
CA THR A 3 22.59 -2.10 22.93
C THR A 3 22.07 -1.55 21.60
N GLY A 4 22.95 -1.43 20.61
CA GLY A 4 22.65 -0.88 19.28
C GLY A 4 23.61 0.26 18.90
N ALA A 5 24.42 0.03 17.86
CA ALA A 5 25.17 1.01 17.08
C ALA A 5 26.13 2.04 17.74
N ARG A 6 26.32 2.14 19.07
CA ARG A 6 26.98 3.36 19.59
C ARG A 6 27.89 3.17 20.83
N GLN A 7 29.19 2.95 20.63
CA GLN A 7 30.20 3.01 21.73
C GLN A 7 31.52 3.77 21.43
N GLY A 8 31.56 5.08 21.19
CA GLY A 8 32.82 5.78 20.81
C GLY A 8 32.94 7.22 21.23
N LYS A 9 34.18 7.71 21.38
CA LYS A 9 34.49 9.08 21.81
C LYS A 9 34.38 10.07 20.64
N LEU A 10 33.48 11.06 20.76
CA LEU A 10 33.34 12.16 19.80
C LEU A 10 34.48 13.19 19.94
N SER A 11 35.00 13.68 18.81
CA SER A 11 35.88 14.86 18.76
C SER A 11 35.13 16.14 19.15
N GLY A 12 35.85 17.21 19.52
CA GLY A 12 35.24 18.45 20.01
C GLY A 12 34.23 19.08 19.04
N LEU A 13 34.56 19.13 17.74
CA LEU A 13 33.66 19.65 16.69
C LEU A 13 32.41 18.77 16.53
N ARG A 14 32.56 17.44 16.56
CA ARG A 14 31.44 16.50 16.45
C ARG A 14 30.48 16.60 17.66
N ARG A 15 30.98 16.89 18.86
CA ARG A 15 30.12 17.15 20.04
C ARG A 15 29.29 18.42 19.88
N LEU A 16 29.88 19.48 19.32
CA LEU A 16 29.16 20.74 19.09
C LEU A 16 28.04 20.56 18.05
N VAL A 17 28.33 19.87 16.94
CA VAL A 17 27.32 19.53 15.91
C VAL A 17 26.25 18.60 16.48
N ALA A 18 26.63 17.56 17.23
CA ALA A 18 25.72 16.65 17.89
C ALA A 18 24.77 17.36 18.88
N GLY A 19 25.30 18.31 19.65
CA GLY A 19 24.51 19.13 20.57
C GLY A 19 23.52 20.06 19.86
N ALA A 20 23.86 20.55 18.66
CA ALA A 20 22.93 21.33 17.85
C ALA A 20 21.82 20.45 17.25
N MET A 21 22.17 19.29 16.68
CA MET A 21 21.21 18.33 16.12
C MET A 21 20.26 17.75 17.17
N ALA A 22 20.71 17.61 18.42
CA ALA A 22 19.88 17.14 19.52
C ALA A 22 18.78 18.14 19.93
N ARG A 23 18.82 19.39 19.46
CA ARG A 23 17.77 20.38 19.80
C ARG A 23 16.51 20.17 18.96
N ASP A 24 16.70 20.01 17.65
CA ASP A 24 15.65 19.96 16.65
C ASP A 24 15.57 18.54 16.06
N LEU A 25 14.89 17.65 16.77
CA LEU A 25 14.74 16.25 16.36
C LEU A 25 13.57 16.11 15.39
N ASN A 26 13.89 15.78 14.13
CA ASN A 26 12.92 15.44 13.11
C ASN A 26 12.46 14.00 13.26
N VAL A 27 11.15 13.78 13.35
CA VAL A 27 10.52 12.49 13.63
C VAL A 27 9.60 12.04 12.49
N PHE A 28 9.78 10.79 12.05
CA PHE A 28 8.81 10.07 11.24
C PHE A 28 7.99 9.15 12.13
N LEU A 29 6.67 9.23 12.05
CA LEU A 29 5.75 8.54 12.95
C LEU A 29 5.19 7.29 12.28
N ILE A 30 5.30 6.16 12.97
CA ILE A 30 4.69 4.89 12.59
C ILE A 30 3.73 4.46 13.71
N PRO A 31 2.48 4.06 13.41
CA PRO A 31 1.87 3.95 12.07
C PRO A 31 1.50 5.28 11.43
N GLY A 32 1.30 6.33 12.23
CA GLY A 32 0.89 7.63 11.73
C GLY A 32 0.61 8.63 12.85
N PRO A 33 0.50 9.92 12.50
CA PRO A 33 0.26 10.98 13.48
C PRO A 33 -1.16 10.95 14.07
N ASP A 34 -2.13 10.39 13.35
CA ASP A 34 -3.48 10.10 13.81
C ASP A 34 -3.50 9.09 14.96
N ILE A 35 -2.78 7.97 14.85
CA ILE A 35 -2.66 6.95 15.90
C ILE A 35 -1.96 7.53 17.14
N ALA A 36 -0.90 8.31 16.94
CA ALA A 36 -0.24 9.00 18.05
C ALA A 36 -1.20 9.91 18.83
N ARG A 37 -1.99 10.74 18.12
CA ARG A 37 -3.00 11.60 18.76
C ARG A 37 -4.15 10.81 19.36
N ALA A 38 -4.53 9.69 18.76
CA ALA A 38 -5.54 8.78 19.31
C ALA A 38 -5.10 8.15 20.64
N HIS A 39 -3.79 8.02 20.88
CA HIS A 39 -3.19 7.70 22.18
C HIS A 39 -2.95 8.92 23.10
N GLY A 40 -3.26 10.13 22.63
CA GLY A 40 -3.13 11.38 23.39
C GLY A 40 -1.71 11.93 23.43
N LEU A 41 -0.90 11.56 22.43
CA LEU A 41 0.46 12.05 22.31
C LEU A 41 0.48 13.37 21.54
N ASP A 42 0.96 14.42 22.19
CA ASP A 42 1.30 15.69 21.57
C ASP A 42 2.79 15.71 21.24
N ILE A 43 3.09 15.35 20.00
CA ILE A 43 4.46 15.20 19.47
C ILE A 43 5.18 16.56 19.41
N GLU A 44 4.45 17.62 19.02
CA GLU A 44 5.03 18.96 18.88
C GLU A 44 5.27 19.60 20.25
N ALA A 45 4.34 19.44 21.19
CA ALA A 45 4.55 19.88 22.57
C ALA A 45 5.69 19.13 23.28
N ALA A 46 6.01 17.90 22.84
CA ALA A 46 7.18 17.17 23.30
C ALA A 46 8.51 17.71 22.71
N GLY A 47 8.45 18.65 21.77
CA GLY A 47 9.61 19.27 21.13
C GLY A 47 10.21 18.42 20.01
N LEU A 48 9.40 17.58 19.36
CA LEU A 48 9.76 16.85 18.13
C LEU A 48 9.11 17.53 16.92
N GLN A 49 9.81 17.55 15.79
CA GLN A 49 9.31 18.11 14.53
C GLN A 49 8.90 16.98 13.59
N ARG A 50 7.62 16.90 13.25
CA ARG A 50 7.10 15.85 12.36
C ARG A 50 7.57 16.08 10.93
N VAL A 51 8.01 15.03 10.25
CA VAL A 51 8.38 15.07 8.83
C VAL A 51 7.57 14.08 8.01
N ALA A 52 7.29 14.44 6.75
CA ALA A 52 6.50 13.63 5.83
C ALA A 52 7.33 12.57 5.08
N SER A 53 8.66 12.64 5.13
CA SER A 53 9.54 11.67 4.48
C SER A 53 10.56 11.11 5.47
N PRO A 54 10.82 9.79 5.45
CA PRO A 54 11.86 9.20 6.29
C PRO A 54 13.25 9.72 5.96
N ARG A 55 13.49 10.21 4.74
CA ARG A 55 14.78 10.81 4.36
C ARG A 55 15.10 12.09 5.14
N HIS A 56 14.08 12.77 5.66
CA HIS A 56 14.22 13.96 6.50
C HIS A 56 14.20 13.65 7.99
N ALA A 57 14.00 12.38 8.36
CA ALA A 57 13.82 11.96 9.74
C ALA A 57 15.16 11.56 10.37
N SER A 58 15.38 12.08 11.58
CA SER A 58 16.45 11.63 12.48
C SER A 58 15.96 10.59 13.46
N VAL A 59 14.66 10.55 13.74
CA VAL A 59 14.03 9.62 14.69
C VAL A 59 12.88 8.89 13.98
N LEU A 60 12.89 7.57 14.05
CA LEU A 60 11.72 6.75 13.78
C LEU A 60 10.99 6.55 15.10
N LEU A 61 9.77 7.05 15.22
CA LEU A 61 8.95 6.88 16.41
C LEU A 61 7.84 5.87 16.14
N VAL A 62 7.94 4.70 16.76
CA VAL A 62 6.92 3.65 16.73
C VAL A 62 6.00 3.83 17.93
N VAL A 63 4.70 4.00 17.66
CA VAL A 63 3.68 4.26 18.67
C VAL A 63 2.72 3.08 18.78
N GLY A 64 2.69 2.46 19.96
CA GLY A 64 1.83 1.33 20.27
C GLY A 64 2.29 0.03 19.61
N PRO A 65 1.55 -1.07 19.85
CA PRO A 65 1.79 -2.33 19.17
C PRO A 65 1.47 -2.19 17.68
N ILE A 66 2.38 -2.67 16.83
CA ILE A 66 2.18 -2.72 15.38
C ILE A 66 2.21 -4.17 14.88
N PRO A 67 1.27 -4.58 14.02
CA PRO A 67 1.21 -5.93 13.44
C PRO A 67 2.48 -6.28 12.64
N PRO A 68 2.76 -7.59 12.43
CA PRO A 68 3.95 -8.05 11.72
C PRO A 68 4.17 -7.38 10.35
N ALA A 69 3.12 -7.29 9.52
CA ALA A 69 3.22 -6.65 8.20
C ALA A 69 3.60 -5.15 8.28
N LEU A 70 3.12 -4.43 9.30
CA LEU A 70 3.56 -3.05 9.54
C LEU A 70 4.99 -2.97 10.06
N ARG A 71 5.47 -3.96 10.83
CA ARG A 71 6.87 -4.01 11.28
C ARG A 71 7.82 -4.23 10.12
N GLU A 72 7.45 -5.09 9.18
CA GLU A 72 8.19 -5.30 7.94
C GLU A 72 8.30 -4.01 7.12
N ALA A 73 7.19 -3.33 6.89
CA ALA A 73 7.20 -2.02 6.23
C ALA A 73 8.00 -0.97 7.02
N ALA A 74 7.91 -0.98 8.36
CA ALA A 74 8.66 -0.06 9.21
C ALA A 74 10.18 -0.30 9.11
N ALA A 75 10.62 -1.55 8.93
CA ALA A 75 12.03 -1.87 8.72
C ALA A 75 12.55 -1.30 7.40
N VAL A 76 11.75 -1.33 6.33
CA VAL A 76 12.08 -0.65 5.06
C VAL A 76 12.22 0.85 5.28
N VAL A 77 11.27 1.48 5.99
CA VAL A 77 11.34 2.91 6.33
C VAL A 77 12.61 3.24 7.12
N TYR A 78 12.95 2.44 8.14
CA TYR A 78 14.15 2.62 8.94
C TYR A 78 15.43 2.52 8.10
N ALA A 79 15.48 1.58 7.15
CA ALA A 79 16.61 1.43 6.24
C ALA A 79 16.79 2.66 5.32
N GLN A 80 15.70 3.30 4.90
CA GLN A 80 15.71 4.50 4.03
C GLN A 80 16.10 5.81 4.74
N MET A 81 16.08 5.84 6.08
CA MET A 81 16.44 7.04 6.84
C MET A 81 17.93 7.36 6.75
N VAL A 82 18.27 8.65 6.67
CA VAL A 82 19.65 9.13 6.60
C VAL A 82 20.30 9.12 7.99
N ARG A 83 21.60 8.82 8.06
CA ARG A 83 22.34 8.88 9.34
C ARG A 83 22.67 10.34 9.73
N PRO A 84 22.66 10.68 11.03
CA PRO A 84 22.32 9.84 12.17
C PRO A 84 20.80 9.57 12.27
N ARG A 85 20.43 8.31 12.46
CA ARG A 85 19.05 7.86 12.70
C ARG A 85 18.92 7.19 14.07
N ALA A 86 17.76 7.25 14.70
CA ALA A 86 17.46 6.59 15.96
C ALA A 86 16.06 5.97 15.95
N LEU A 87 15.88 4.89 16.69
CA LEU A 87 14.60 4.22 16.90
C LEU A 87 14.08 4.52 18.32
N PHE A 88 12.92 5.17 18.40
CA PHE A 88 12.21 5.45 19.64
C PHE A 88 10.88 4.72 19.64
N VAL A 89 10.61 3.98 20.71
CA VAL A 89 9.43 3.12 20.82
C VAL A 89 8.61 3.49 22.04
N LEU A 90 7.29 3.58 21.84
CA LEU A 90 6.31 3.86 22.89
C LEU A 90 5.31 2.71 23.00
N GLY A 91 5.33 1.97 24.11
CA GLY A 91 4.29 0.99 24.43
C GLY A 91 4.28 -0.29 23.60
N THR A 92 5.41 -0.67 23.00
CA THR A 92 5.60 -2.00 22.40
C THR A 92 7.00 -2.53 22.70
N GLU A 93 7.12 -3.84 22.79
CA GLU A 93 8.39 -4.56 23.03
C GLU A 93 8.79 -5.43 21.83
N ASP A 94 7.81 -5.93 21.07
CA ASP A 94 8.07 -6.71 19.86
C ASP A 94 8.33 -5.78 18.68
N LEU A 95 9.58 -5.81 18.20
CA LEU A 95 10.09 -4.93 17.15
C LEU A 95 10.59 -5.69 15.93
N SER A 96 10.81 -7.00 16.01
CA SER A 96 11.38 -7.76 14.88
C SER A 96 10.53 -7.57 13.62
N PRO A 97 11.12 -7.24 12.46
CA PRO A 97 12.56 -7.27 12.13
C PRO A 97 13.36 -5.97 12.36
N LEU A 98 12.78 -4.93 12.97
CA LEU A 98 13.52 -3.72 13.35
C LEU A 98 14.64 -4.04 14.36
N PRO A 99 15.72 -3.23 14.39
CA PRO A 99 16.73 -3.35 15.43
C PRO A 99 16.14 -3.01 16.81
N GLY A 100 16.88 -3.33 17.86
CA GLY A 100 16.55 -2.90 19.22
C GLY A 100 16.41 -1.37 19.30
N ALA A 101 15.41 -0.90 20.03
CA ALA A 101 15.16 0.53 20.20
C ALA A 101 16.31 1.25 20.93
N ASP A 102 16.69 2.44 20.46
CA ASP A 102 17.62 3.31 21.18
C ASP A 102 16.97 3.85 22.48
N VAL A 103 15.67 4.11 22.43
CA VAL A 103 14.85 4.52 23.57
C VAL A 103 13.53 3.74 23.53
N ALA A 104 13.13 3.16 24.65
CA ALA A 104 11.84 2.49 24.80
C ALA A 104 11.18 2.92 26.11
N THR A 105 9.93 3.39 26.05
CA THR A 105 9.17 3.81 27.22
C THR A 105 7.69 3.42 27.09
N GLY A 106 6.89 3.55 28.16
CA GLY A 106 5.46 3.22 28.11
C GLY A 106 4.63 4.22 27.29
N LEU A 107 3.39 3.86 26.93
CA LEU A 107 2.53 4.68 26.07
C LEU A 107 1.82 5.81 26.85
N SER A 108 2.49 6.94 27.06
CA SER A 108 1.87 8.15 27.65
C SER A 108 2.62 9.43 27.24
N GLN A 109 1.96 10.59 27.38
CA GLN A 109 2.60 11.89 27.12
C GLN A 109 3.81 12.12 28.02
N GLN A 110 3.75 11.69 29.28
CA GLN A 110 4.86 11.83 30.23
C GLN A 110 6.06 10.99 29.81
N ASN A 111 5.81 9.75 29.38
CA ASN A 111 6.86 8.86 28.87
C ASN A 111 7.45 9.35 27.55
N LEU A 112 6.63 9.95 26.67
CA LEU A 112 7.12 10.63 25.48
C LEU A 112 8.09 11.76 25.84
N LEU A 113 7.73 12.63 26.79
CA LEU A 113 8.60 13.72 27.26
C LEU A 113 9.92 13.19 27.86
N GLU A 114 9.84 12.12 28.65
CA GLU A 114 11.02 11.45 29.21
C GLU A 114 11.91 10.86 28.12
N GLY A 115 11.33 10.09 27.20
CA GLY A 115 12.06 9.48 26.10
C GLY A 115 12.68 10.50 25.15
N VAL A 116 12.05 11.66 24.93
CA VAL A 116 12.67 12.77 24.19
C VAL A 116 13.91 13.30 24.90
N ARG A 117 13.89 13.44 26.24
CA ARG A 117 15.10 13.84 26.98
C ARG A 117 16.23 12.81 26.81
N GLN A 118 15.91 11.52 26.85
CA GLN A 118 16.87 10.44 26.60
C GLN A 118 17.40 10.47 25.17
N LEU A 119 16.54 10.69 24.17
CA LEU A 119 16.95 10.84 22.77
C LEU A 119 17.93 12.00 22.59
N ARG A 120 17.64 13.17 23.16
CA ARG A 120 18.56 14.32 23.06
C ARG A 120 19.93 13.99 23.62
N HIS A 121 19.97 13.25 24.73
CA HIS A 121 21.22 12.75 25.31
C HIS A 121 21.94 11.79 24.36
N VAL A 122 21.22 10.78 23.81
CA VAL A 122 21.76 9.83 22.82
C VAL A 122 22.35 10.55 21.60
N PHE A 123 21.67 11.55 21.05
CA PHE A 123 22.19 12.32 19.93
C PHE A 123 23.45 13.12 20.32
N SER A 124 23.43 13.78 21.47
CA SER A 124 24.55 14.60 21.94
C SER A 124 25.84 13.80 22.22
N GLU A 125 25.71 12.56 22.69
CA GLU A 125 26.86 11.75 23.13
C GLU A 125 27.33 10.72 22.09
N SER A 126 26.43 10.26 21.22
CA SER A 126 26.60 8.99 20.51
C SER A 126 26.27 9.02 19.01
N ALA A 127 25.90 10.16 18.43
CA ALA A 127 25.37 10.25 17.05
C ALA A 127 26.35 9.94 15.89
N PHE A 128 27.67 9.91 16.11
CA PHE A 128 28.64 9.86 14.99
C PHE A 128 29.76 8.83 15.18
N ARG A 129 29.41 7.54 15.15
CA ARG A 129 30.43 6.49 15.00
C ARG A 129 30.56 6.04 13.54
N PRO A 130 31.80 5.99 12.99
CA PRO A 130 32.05 5.52 11.64
C PRO A 130 31.89 4.00 11.48
N ASP A 131 31.86 3.23 12.57
CA ASP A 131 32.02 1.76 12.55
C ASP A 131 30.70 0.97 12.66
N VAL A 132 29.56 1.55 12.25
CA VAL A 132 28.26 0.87 12.34
C VAL A 132 27.91 0.31 10.98
N SER A 133 27.81 -1.02 10.86
CA SER A 133 27.33 -1.72 9.67
C SER A 133 25.98 -1.18 9.22
N ASP A 134 25.73 -1.13 7.92
CA ASP A 134 24.42 -0.76 7.42
C ASP A 134 23.36 -1.76 7.87
N PHE A 135 22.16 -1.23 8.18
CA PHE A 135 20.99 -2.06 8.44
C PHE A 135 20.29 -2.25 7.11
N ASP A 136 20.33 -3.47 6.60
CA ASP A 136 19.55 -3.91 5.46
C ASP A 136 18.26 -4.55 5.98
N ALA A 137 17.12 -4.06 5.50
CA ALA A 137 15.83 -4.66 5.85
C ALA A 137 15.73 -6.05 5.20
N PRO A 138 15.41 -7.12 5.95
CA PRO A 138 15.32 -8.47 5.38
C PRO A 138 14.36 -8.58 4.19
N VAL A 139 13.29 -7.77 4.19
CA VAL A 139 12.29 -7.68 3.11
C VAL A 139 12.88 -7.19 1.78
N LEU A 140 13.94 -6.38 1.84
CA LEU A 140 14.63 -5.86 0.65
C LEU A 140 15.69 -6.83 0.12
N GLN A 141 15.93 -7.96 0.79
CA GLN A 141 16.86 -8.97 0.29
C GLN A 141 16.18 -9.72 -0.85
N VAL A 142 16.73 -9.57 -2.05
CA VAL A 142 16.34 -10.37 -3.21
C VAL A 142 16.73 -11.82 -2.92
N ARG A 143 15.75 -12.72 -2.95
CA ARG A 143 15.99 -14.16 -2.95
C ARG A 143 15.91 -14.66 -4.39
N ILE A 144 16.85 -15.51 -4.75
CA ILE A 144 16.85 -16.17 -6.04
C ILE A 144 16.12 -17.49 -5.86
N GLU A 145 14.95 -17.61 -6.46
CA GLU A 145 14.22 -18.87 -6.58
C GLU A 145 14.43 -19.42 -8.00
N TYR A 146 14.31 -20.73 -8.19
CA TYR A 146 14.53 -21.40 -9.46
C TYR A 146 13.22 -22.00 -9.96
N THR A 147 12.75 -21.58 -11.14
CA THR A 147 11.49 -22.03 -11.75
C THR A 147 11.71 -22.76 -13.06
N CYS A 148 10.83 -23.71 -13.40
CA CYS A 148 10.89 -24.45 -14.65
C CYS A 148 10.20 -23.66 -15.78
N PRO A 149 10.86 -23.40 -16.93
CA PRO A 149 10.25 -22.68 -18.07
C PRO A 149 8.96 -23.32 -18.60
N MET A 150 8.86 -24.65 -18.49
CA MET A 150 7.70 -25.42 -18.94
C MET A 150 6.67 -25.72 -17.85
N HIS A 151 7.01 -25.50 -16.58
CA HIS A 151 6.15 -25.83 -15.43
C HIS A 151 6.30 -24.73 -14.38
N PRO A 152 5.71 -23.55 -14.60
CA PRO A 152 5.87 -22.39 -13.72
C PRO A 152 5.48 -22.64 -12.25
N GLU A 153 4.68 -23.68 -11.99
CA GLU A 153 4.30 -24.15 -10.66
C GLU A 153 5.42 -24.89 -9.91
N VAL A 154 6.52 -25.24 -10.57
CA VAL A 154 7.68 -25.88 -9.96
C VAL A 154 8.68 -24.79 -9.56
N VAL A 155 8.69 -24.43 -8.29
CA VAL A 155 9.60 -23.44 -7.69
C VAL A 155 10.51 -24.12 -6.66
N ARG A 156 11.81 -23.81 -6.66
CA ARG A 156 12.78 -24.32 -5.69
C ARG A 156 13.72 -23.23 -5.21
N ASP A 157 14.24 -23.38 -3.99
CA ASP A 157 15.22 -22.45 -3.40
C ASP A 157 16.67 -22.69 -3.88
N GLU A 158 16.90 -23.73 -4.68
CA GLU A 158 18.23 -24.14 -5.15
C GLU A 158 18.21 -24.51 -6.64
N PRO A 159 19.34 -24.33 -7.37
CA PRO A 159 19.45 -24.75 -8.76
C PRO A 159 19.27 -26.27 -8.89
N GLY A 160 18.68 -26.71 -10.00
CA GLY A 160 18.50 -28.13 -10.28
C GLY A 160 17.65 -28.38 -11.51
N SER A 161 17.23 -29.63 -11.69
CA SER A 161 16.33 -30.03 -12.77
C SER A 161 14.88 -30.13 -12.28
N CYS A 162 13.95 -29.74 -13.15
CA CYS A 162 12.52 -29.89 -12.91
C CYS A 162 12.17 -31.37 -12.74
N PRO A 163 11.50 -31.78 -11.64
CA PRO A 163 11.10 -33.17 -11.42
C PRO A 163 10.00 -33.64 -12.38
N LYS A 164 9.31 -32.72 -13.09
CA LYS A 164 8.24 -33.05 -14.04
C LYS A 164 8.78 -33.30 -15.46
N CYS A 165 9.68 -32.46 -15.94
CA CYS A 165 10.18 -32.54 -17.33
C CYS A 165 11.69 -32.67 -17.48
N GLY A 166 12.45 -32.69 -16.39
CA GLY A 166 13.91 -32.83 -16.40
C GLY A 166 14.70 -31.62 -16.89
N MET A 167 14.04 -30.55 -17.38
CA MET A 167 14.72 -29.32 -17.79
C MET A 167 15.35 -28.58 -16.61
N PHE A 168 16.46 -27.90 -16.84
CA PHE A 168 17.11 -27.06 -15.83
C PHE A 168 16.21 -25.91 -15.39
N LEU A 169 16.12 -25.72 -14.08
CA LEU A 169 15.40 -24.61 -13.47
C LEU A 169 16.18 -23.31 -13.68
N VAL A 170 15.48 -22.26 -14.07
CA VAL A 170 16.05 -20.95 -14.37
C VAL A 170 15.90 -20.05 -13.14
N PRO A 171 16.95 -19.32 -12.74
CA PRO A 171 16.87 -18.39 -11.62
C PRO A 171 15.89 -17.26 -11.95
N ARG A 172 15.06 -16.94 -10.96
CA ARG A 172 14.13 -15.82 -10.95
C ARG A 172 14.36 -15.05 -9.66
N GLU A 173 14.58 -13.76 -9.79
CA GLU A 173 14.66 -12.85 -8.65
C GLU A 173 13.28 -12.63 -8.06
N VAL A 174 13.15 -12.85 -6.76
CA VAL A 174 11.92 -12.64 -6.01
C VAL A 174 12.23 -11.71 -4.84
N GLN A 175 11.50 -10.60 -4.74
CA GLN A 175 11.57 -9.71 -3.59
C GLN A 175 10.93 -10.41 -2.38
N ALA A 176 11.59 -10.37 -1.22
CA ALA A 176 11.09 -11.02 -0.02
C ALA A 176 9.93 -10.23 0.63
N GLY A 177 8.70 -10.40 0.13
CA GLY A 177 7.41 -9.95 0.74
C GLY A 177 6.52 -9.21 -0.26
N VAL A 178 5.18 -9.35 -0.37
CA VAL A 178 4.08 -9.87 0.47
C VAL A 178 3.37 -11.00 -0.30
N GLY A 179 2.94 -12.07 0.38
CA GLY A 179 2.37 -13.24 -0.27
C GLY A 179 1.09 -12.97 -1.06
N HIS A 180 1.13 -13.17 -2.37
CA HIS A 180 -0.04 -13.53 -3.16
C HIS A 180 -0.26 -15.04 -3.03
N THR A 181 -1.09 -15.48 -2.10
CA THR A 181 -1.57 -16.86 -2.10
C THR A 181 -2.70 -16.97 -3.12
N HIS A 182 -2.40 -17.44 -4.33
CA HIS A 182 -3.42 -18.05 -5.18
C HIS A 182 -3.80 -19.39 -4.53
N ALA A 183 -4.98 -19.42 -3.92
CA ALA A 183 -5.58 -20.63 -3.40
C ALA A 183 -6.17 -21.42 -4.57
N ASP A 184 -5.45 -22.43 -5.05
CA ASP A 184 -6.04 -23.52 -5.82
C ASP A 184 -6.08 -24.81 -4.99
N GLN A 185 -7.29 -25.32 -4.88
CA GLN A 185 -7.66 -26.54 -4.19
C GLN A 185 -7.04 -27.76 -4.89
N ALA A 186 -6.35 -28.62 -4.15
CA ALA A 186 -6.16 -30.00 -4.57
C ALA A 186 -6.23 -30.94 -3.36
N GLN A 187 -7.19 -31.84 -3.44
CA GLN A 187 -7.53 -32.86 -2.46
C GLN A 187 -6.34 -33.77 -2.13
N ALA A 188 -6.20 -34.07 -0.84
CA ALA A 188 -5.40 -35.18 -0.35
C ALA A 188 -6.12 -36.49 -0.66
N ASP A 189 -5.45 -37.39 -1.37
CA ASP A 189 -5.74 -38.82 -1.31
C ASP A 189 -4.44 -39.60 -1.07
N ALA A 190 -4.56 -40.51 -0.10
CA ALA A 190 -3.52 -41.37 0.40
C ALA A 190 -3.31 -42.60 -0.49
N SER A 191 -2.08 -43.12 -0.53
CA SER A 191 -1.80 -44.56 -0.42
C SER A 191 -0.30 -44.85 -0.52
N ALA A 192 0.05 -45.98 0.08
CA ALA A 192 1.38 -46.41 0.45
C ALA A 192 2.06 -47.28 -0.62
N ASP A 193 3.36 -47.46 -0.38
CA ASP A 193 4.07 -48.75 -0.33
C ASP A 193 5.00 -49.14 -1.49
N THR A 194 6.09 -49.77 -1.06
CA THR A 194 6.92 -50.78 -1.74
C THR A 194 8.31 -50.40 -2.27
N GLN A 195 9.29 -51.02 -1.60
CA GLN A 195 10.69 -51.23 -1.94
C GLN A 195 10.86 -52.04 -3.24
N VAL A 196 11.80 -51.68 -4.12
CA VAL A 196 12.59 -52.65 -4.92
C VAL A 196 13.99 -52.11 -5.23
N THR A 197 15.01 -52.87 -4.87
CA THR A 197 16.37 -52.93 -5.47
C THR A 197 16.53 -54.31 -6.12
N PRO A 198 17.56 -54.68 -6.94
CA PRO A 198 18.66 -53.94 -7.59
C PRO A 198 18.95 -54.36 -9.09
N ALA A 199 20.00 -53.75 -9.67
CA ALA A 199 21.06 -54.39 -10.49
C ALA A 199 21.15 -54.14 -12.03
N HIS A 200 22.42 -53.91 -12.45
CA HIS A 200 23.08 -53.99 -13.78
C HIS A 200 22.91 -52.82 -14.76
N ASP A 201 23.90 -52.38 -15.55
CA ASP A 201 25.38 -52.46 -15.57
C ASP A 201 25.83 -51.58 -16.79
N TYR A 202 26.99 -50.93 -16.70
CA TYR A 202 27.80 -50.23 -17.74
C TYR A 202 27.19 -49.17 -18.69
N HIS A 203 27.66 -47.90 -18.58
CA HIS A 203 28.74 -47.33 -19.43
C HIS A 203 28.98 -45.82 -19.17
N HIS A 204 30.26 -45.45 -19.11
CA HIS A 204 30.81 -44.09 -19.16
C HIS A 204 30.31 -43.29 -20.38
N MET A 205 30.08 -41.98 -20.21
CA MET A 205 30.79 -40.91 -20.96
C MET A 205 30.33 -39.51 -20.49
N ASP A 206 31.27 -38.77 -19.91
CA ASP A 206 31.24 -37.30 -19.79
C ASP A 206 31.35 -36.68 -21.19
N HIS A 207 30.59 -35.60 -21.41
CA HIS A 207 30.89 -34.64 -22.47
C HIS A 207 30.78 -33.22 -21.91
N ASP A 208 31.95 -32.71 -21.48
CA ASP A 208 32.24 -31.29 -21.31
C ASP A 208 32.21 -30.58 -22.67
N ALA A 209 31.59 -29.40 -22.72
CA ALA A 209 31.65 -28.51 -23.89
C ALA A 209 33.02 -27.82 -23.95
N ALA A 210 33.70 -27.90 -25.11
CA ALA A 210 35.02 -27.33 -25.32
C ALA A 210 34.97 -25.78 -25.44
N VAL A 211 35.69 -25.08 -24.56
CA VAL A 211 35.89 -23.62 -24.60
C VAL A 211 37.32 -23.34 -25.06
N GLU A 212 37.49 -22.52 -26.10
CA GLU A 212 38.81 -22.09 -26.59
C GLU A 212 39.22 -20.74 -26.00
N TYR A 213 40.52 -20.49 -25.83
CA TYR A 213 41.11 -19.29 -25.24
C TYR A 213 42.04 -18.60 -26.26
N THR A 214 41.97 -17.28 -26.39
CA THR A 214 42.76 -16.49 -27.35
C THR A 214 43.45 -15.28 -26.71
N CYS A 215 44.57 -14.84 -27.31
CA CYS A 215 45.32 -13.69 -26.79
C CYS A 215 44.79 -12.38 -27.38
N PRO A 216 44.46 -11.36 -26.54
CA PRO A 216 43.95 -10.06 -27.02
C PRO A 216 44.90 -9.35 -28.01
N MET A 217 46.20 -9.63 -27.91
CA MET A 217 47.24 -9.01 -28.74
C MET A 217 47.67 -9.87 -29.94
N HIS A 218 47.39 -11.18 -29.90
CA HIS A 218 47.71 -12.11 -30.98
C HIS A 218 46.52 -13.04 -31.22
N PRO A 219 45.48 -12.58 -31.94
CA PRO A 219 44.23 -13.33 -32.12
C PRO A 219 44.41 -14.66 -32.86
N GLU A 220 45.55 -14.86 -33.53
CA GLU A 220 45.97 -16.11 -34.17
C GLU A 220 46.36 -17.20 -33.17
N VAL A 221 46.62 -16.84 -31.91
CA VAL A 221 46.96 -17.80 -30.85
C VAL A 221 45.65 -18.23 -30.20
N VAL A 222 45.25 -19.47 -30.45
CA VAL A 222 44.07 -20.11 -29.88
C VAL A 222 44.50 -21.41 -29.19
N GLN A 223 44.06 -21.61 -27.96
CA GLN A 223 44.39 -22.79 -27.14
C GLN A 223 43.12 -23.35 -26.49
N SER A 224 43.06 -24.66 -26.28
CA SER A 224 41.92 -25.34 -25.65
C SER A 224 41.92 -25.25 -24.12
N GLU A 225 42.94 -24.63 -23.52
CA GLU A 225 43.11 -24.51 -22.07
C GLU A 225 43.53 -23.08 -21.68
N PRO A 226 43.15 -22.59 -20.49
CA PRO A 226 43.62 -21.29 -19.99
C PRO A 226 45.12 -21.31 -19.76
N GLY A 227 45.80 -20.22 -20.13
CA GLY A 227 47.25 -20.09 -19.96
C GLY A 227 47.77 -18.74 -20.42
N SER A 228 49.09 -18.56 -20.40
CA SER A 228 49.74 -17.34 -20.89
C SER A 228 50.22 -17.51 -22.33
N CYS A 229 50.03 -16.48 -23.15
CA CYS A 229 50.37 -16.48 -24.57
C CYS A 229 51.87 -16.74 -24.78
N PRO A 230 52.28 -17.76 -25.55
CA PRO A 230 53.69 -18.09 -25.77
C PRO A 230 54.45 -17.04 -26.60
N LYS A 231 53.75 -16.09 -27.25
CA LYS A 231 54.38 -15.01 -28.04
C LYS A 231 54.67 -13.75 -27.21
N CYS A 232 53.82 -13.40 -26.24
CA CYS A 232 53.98 -12.16 -25.47
C CYS A 232 53.88 -12.30 -23.95
N GLY A 233 53.54 -13.48 -23.43
CA GLY A 233 53.45 -13.77 -22.01
C GLY A 233 52.21 -13.21 -21.29
N MET A 234 51.26 -12.61 -22.01
CA MET A 234 49.98 -12.14 -21.45
C MET A 234 48.95 -13.27 -21.39
N ASP A 235 48.06 -13.24 -20.40
CA ASP A 235 47.05 -14.28 -20.18
C ASP A 235 46.00 -14.33 -21.32
N LEU A 236 45.58 -15.55 -21.66
CA LEU A 236 44.60 -15.84 -22.71
C LEU A 236 43.17 -15.71 -22.17
N GLU A 237 42.28 -15.12 -22.97
CA GLU A 237 40.87 -14.90 -22.63
C GLU A 237 39.95 -15.89 -23.37
N PRO A 238 38.89 -16.41 -22.73
CA PRO A 238 37.98 -17.38 -23.35
C PRO A 238 37.20 -16.76 -24.52
N ARG A 239 37.04 -17.53 -25.59
CA ARG A 239 36.31 -17.21 -26.81
C ARG A 239 35.21 -18.24 -27.03
N GLU A 240 33.97 -17.76 -27.16
CA GLU A 240 32.83 -18.60 -27.50
C GLU A 240 32.83 -18.94 -29.00
N ILE A 241 32.64 -20.21 -29.32
CA ILE A 241 32.51 -20.70 -30.70
C ILE A 241 31.03 -20.59 -31.09
N GLN A 242 30.71 -19.69 -32.03
CA GLN A 242 29.42 -19.74 -32.72
C GLN A 242 29.48 -20.86 -33.76
N ALA A 243 28.76 -21.96 -33.49
CA ALA A 243 28.55 -23.01 -34.48
C ALA A 243 27.43 -22.59 -35.44
N GLU A 244 27.77 -22.29 -36.69
CA GLU A 244 26.78 -22.20 -37.76
C GLU A 244 26.38 -23.61 -38.27
N PRO A 245 25.09 -23.86 -38.54
CA PRO A 245 24.66 -25.13 -39.12
C PRO A 245 24.96 -25.16 -40.63
N ALA A 246 25.62 -26.22 -41.06
CA ALA A 246 25.82 -26.55 -42.46
C ALA A 246 24.50 -26.96 -43.12
N HIS A 247 24.06 -26.24 -44.15
CA HIS A 247 23.18 -26.78 -45.18
C HIS A 247 23.73 -26.49 -46.58
N ASP A 248 24.00 -27.60 -47.26
CA ASP A 248 24.27 -27.75 -48.69
C ASP A 248 23.04 -27.37 -49.51
N HIS A 249 23.17 -26.45 -50.48
CA HIS A 249 22.48 -26.52 -51.78
C HIS A 249 23.15 -25.61 -52.82
N SER A 250 23.59 -26.24 -53.91
CA SER A 250 23.83 -25.64 -55.22
C SER A 250 22.51 -25.27 -55.95
N HIS A 251 22.39 -24.03 -56.44
CA HIS A 251 21.94 -23.62 -57.81
C HIS A 251 21.29 -22.20 -57.88
N MET A 252 21.92 -21.32 -58.68
CA MET A 252 21.42 -20.30 -59.64
C MET A 252 20.40 -19.18 -59.27
N ASP A 253 20.87 -17.93 -59.49
CA ASP A 253 20.26 -16.65 -59.94
C ASP A 253 18.74 -16.38 -59.87
N HIS A 254 18.39 -15.18 -59.38
CA HIS A 254 17.60 -14.20 -60.14
C HIS A 254 17.78 -12.76 -59.62
N ASP A 255 18.17 -11.87 -60.55
CA ASP A 255 18.37 -10.42 -60.44
C ASP A 255 17.09 -9.64 -60.08
N ALA A 256 17.23 -8.63 -59.21
CA ALA A 256 16.32 -7.48 -59.18
C ALA A 256 16.94 -6.34 -59.99
N ALA A 257 16.30 -5.94 -61.10
CA ALA A 257 16.79 -4.89 -61.99
C ALA A 257 16.67 -3.51 -61.33
N VAL A 258 17.81 -2.84 -61.12
CA VAL A 258 17.92 -1.45 -60.63
C VAL A 258 18.14 -0.53 -61.84
N GLU A 259 17.30 0.48 -62.02
CA GLU A 259 17.46 1.49 -63.07
C GLU A 259 18.17 2.75 -62.53
N TYR A 260 19.01 3.38 -63.34
CA TYR A 260 19.82 4.55 -63.05
C TYR A 260 19.41 5.72 -63.94
N THR A 261 19.32 6.93 -63.39
CA THR A 261 18.91 8.14 -64.11
C THR A 261 19.81 9.35 -63.84
N CYS A 262 19.87 10.29 -64.79
CA CYS A 262 20.72 11.48 -64.67
C CYS A 262 19.99 12.60 -63.93
N PRO A 263 20.57 13.21 -62.87
CA PRO A 263 19.94 14.31 -62.13
C PRO A 263 19.58 15.52 -63.00
N MET A 264 20.31 15.74 -64.10
CA MET A 264 20.10 16.87 -65.01
C MET A 264 19.25 16.53 -66.24
N HIS A 265 19.12 15.25 -66.59
CA HIS A 265 18.31 14.78 -67.72
C HIS A 265 17.50 13.54 -67.28
N PRO A 266 16.40 13.72 -66.51
CA PRO A 266 15.65 12.61 -65.90
C PRO A 266 14.99 11.64 -66.89
N GLU A 267 14.94 12.04 -68.16
CA GLU A 267 14.50 11.23 -69.31
C GLU A 267 15.53 10.19 -69.76
N VAL A 268 16.79 10.29 -69.29
CA VAL A 268 17.83 9.30 -69.53
C VAL A 268 17.78 8.28 -68.39
N VAL A 269 17.31 7.08 -68.69
CA VAL A 269 17.22 5.94 -67.78
C VAL A 269 18.00 4.78 -68.37
N GLN A 270 18.87 4.14 -67.58
CA GLN A 270 19.70 3.01 -67.98
C GLN A 270 19.63 1.90 -66.93
N SER A 271 19.78 0.65 -67.34
CA SER A 271 19.74 -0.50 -66.45
C SER A 271 21.05 -0.76 -65.70
N GLU A 272 22.09 0.06 -65.94
CA GLU A 272 23.44 -0.10 -65.36
C GLU A 272 24.03 1.26 -64.94
N PRO A 273 24.90 1.32 -63.93
CA PRO A 273 25.58 2.55 -63.54
C PRO A 273 26.57 3.02 -64.62
N GLY A 274 26.63 4.33 -64.86
CA GLY A 274 27.55 4.91 -65.84
C GLY A 274 27.40 6.43 -65.94
N SER A 275 28.12 7.06 -66.87
CA SER A 275 28.04 8.50 -67.10
C SER A 275 27.02 8.84 -68.20
N CYS A 276 26.20 9.85 -67.96
CA CYS A 276 25.14 10.29 -68.87
C CYS A 276 25.71 10.66 -70.25
N PRO A 277 25.24 10.05 -71.35
CA PRO A 277 25.77 10.31 -72.69
C PRO A 277 25.46 11.71 -73.24
N LYS A 278 24.54 12.46 -72.61
CA LYS A 278 24.20 13.83 -73.01
C LYS A 278 25.07 14.89 -72.33
N CYS A 279 25.48 14.67 -71.07
CA CYS A 279 26.14 15.70 -70.28
C CYS A 279 27.40 15.25 -69.53
N GLY A 280 27.71 13.95 -69.57
CA GLY A 280 28.92 13.36 -68.99
C GLY A 280 28.91 13.19 -67.47
N MET A 281 27.83 13.54 -66.77
CA MET A 281 27.70 13.35 -65.31
C MET A 281 27.19 11.94 -64.97
N ASP A 282 27.63 11.40 -63.83
CA ASP A 282 27.27 10.04 -63.40
C ASP A 282 25.78 9.87 -63.09
N LEU A 283 25.24 8.70 -63.44
CA LEU A 283 23.84 8.32 -63.26
C LEU A 283 23.62 7.76 -61.86
N GLU A 284 22.50 8.11 -61.24
CA GLU A 284 22.14 7.69 -59.88
C GLU A 284 20.97 6.69 -59.89
N PRO A 285 20.97 5.67 -59.02
CA PRO A 285 19.92 4.65 -58.98
C PRO A 285 18.57 5.22 -58.55
N ARG A 286 17.49 4.77 -59.19
CA ARG A 286 16.12 5.17 -58.91
C ARG A 286 15.25 3.96 -58.57
N GLU A 287 14.54 4.02 -57.45
CA GLU A 287 13.57 3.01 -57.04
C GLU A 287 12.22 3.22 -57.75
N ILE A 288 11.63 2.12 -58.24
CA ILE A 288 10.33 2.12 -58.91
C ILE A 288 9.27 1.67 -57.90
N THR A 289 8.43 2.60 -57.42
CA THR A 289 7.23 2.26 -56.64
C THR A 289 6.04 2.07 -57.58
N ALA A 290 5.48 0.86 -57.63
CA ALA A 290 4.25 0.56 -58.36
C ALA A 290 3.02 0.82 -57.47
N GLU A 291 2.19 1.82 -57.81
CA GLU A 291 0.79 1.88 -57.39
C GLU A 291 -0.09 1.20 -58.45
N PRO A 292 -1.28 0.70 -58.07
CA PRO A 292 -2.42 1.01 -58.92
C PRO A 292 -3.73 1.33 -58.20
N ALA A 293 -4.49 2.19 -58.88
CA ALA A 293 -5.89 2.50 -58.66
C ALA A 293 -6.82 1.69 -59.60
N HIS A 294 -8.09 1.61 -59.19
CA HIS A 294 -9.34 1.34 -59.95
C HIS A 294 -9.83 -0.09 -60.27
N ASP A 295 -11.00 -0.38 -59.67
CA ASP A 295 -12.27 -0.90 -60.22
C ASP A 295 -12.26 -2.08 -61.22
N HIS A 296 -12.84 -3.23 -60.86
CA HIS A 296 -13.90 -3.91 -61.62
C HIS A 296 -14.52 -5.12 -60.87
N GLN A 297 -15.74 -5.42 -61.31
CA GLN A 297 -16.79 -6.31 -60.78
C GLN A 297 -16.46 -7.82 -60.68
N HIS A 298 -17.09 -8.45 -59.67
CA HIS A 298 -17.61 -9.83 -59.58
C HIS A 298 -17.01 -10.93 -60.48
N MET A 299 -16.49 -11.99 -59.85
CA MET A 299 -16.99 -13.37 -60.01
C MET A 299 -16.57 -14.23 -58.81
N ASN A 300 -17.49 -15.09 -58.40
CA ASN A 300 -17.43 -15.97 -57.24
C ASN A 300 -16.70 -17.28 -57.59
N HIS A 301 -15.72 -17.72 -56.79
CA HIS A 301 -15.35 -19.14 -56.70
C HIS A 301 -14.86 -19.48 -55.29
N SER A 302 -15.69 -20.25 -54.60
CA SER A 302 -15.35 -21.04 -53.42
C SER A 302 -14.25 -22.07 -53.75
N ALA A 303 -13.23 -22.20 -52.92
CA ALA A 303 -12.81 -23.46 -52.29
C ALA A 303 -11.39 -23.40 -51.70
N MET A 304 -11.34 -23.74 -50.41
CA MET A 304 -10.27 -24.41 -49.66
C MET A 304 -9.12 -23.60 -49.07
N ASP A 305 -9.14 -23.62 -47.73
CA ASP A 305 -8.10 -23.27 -46.77
C ASP A 305 -6.74 -23.86 -47.11
N HIS A 306 -5.70 -23.04 -46.94
CA HIS A 306 -4.43 -23.47 -46.39
C HIS A 306 -3.77 -22.31 -45.60
N ASP A 307 -3.40 -22.64 -44.37
CA ASP A 307 -2.33 -22.05 -43.57
C ASP A 307 -2.59 -20.74 -42.82
N ASP A 308 -3.25 -20.95 -41.67
CA ASP A 308 -3.17 -20.19 -40.42
C ASP A 308 -1.71 -20.09 -39.91
N MET A 309 -0.95 -19.16 -40.48
CA MET A 309 0.21 -18.54 -39.84
C MET A 309 0.06 -17.03 -39.97
N GLY A 310 -0.94 -16.51 -39.24
CA GLY A 310 -1.15 -15.08 -39.13
C GLY A 310 0.09 -14.40 -38.56
N PHE A 311 0.79 -13.67 -39.42
CA PHE A 311 1.72 -12.61 -39.03
C PHE A 311 0.90 -11.63 -38.18
N MET A 312 0.93 -11.77 -36.85
CA MET A 312 0.20 -10.88 -35.96
C MET A 312 0.72 -9.47 -36.21
N SER A 313 -0.12 -8.63 -36.80
CA SER A 313 0.19 -7.24 -37.03
C SER A 313 0.64 -6.62 -35.72
N MET A 314 1.69 -5.78 -35.72
CA MET A 314 2.02 -4.98 -34.54
C MET A 314 0.81 -4.17 -34.04
N ILE A 315 -0.17 -3.89 -34.92
CA ILE A 315 -1.44 -3.26 -34.55
C ILE A 315 -2.31 -4.23 -33.72
N ASP A 316 -2.38 -5.51 -34.06
CA ASP A 316 -3.15 -6.51 -33.32
C ASP A 316 -2.53 -6.88 -31.97
N VAL A 317 -1.20 -6.77 -31.85
CA VAL A 317 -0.46 -6.94 -30.58
C VAL A 317 -0.60 -5.72 -29.67
N THR A 318 -0.88 -4.53 -30.23
CA THR A 318 -0.96 -3.27 -29.49
C THR A 318 -2.38 -2.67 -29.42
N LYS A 319 -3.40 -3.35 -29.96
CA LYS A 319 -4.79 -2.86 -29.96
C LYS A 319 -5.40 -2.79 -28.56
N ASP A 320 -4.96 -3.69 -27.68
CA ASP A 320 -5.41 -3.79 -26.30
C ASP A 320 -4.44 -3.05 -25.35
N LEU A 321 -3.39 -2.44 -25.90
CA LEU A 321 -2.49 -1.61 -25.13
C LEU A 321 -3.08 -0.20 -24.96
N PRO A 322 -3.02 0.33 -23.74
CA PRO A 322 -3.59 1.60 -23.35
C PRO A 322 -2.96 2.74 -24.15
N ARG A 323 -3.80 3.67 -24.60
CA ARG A 323 -3.41 4.84 -25.38
C ARG A 323 -3.86 6.09 -24.65
N SER A 324 -2.93 7.02 -24.50
CA SER A 324 -3.19 8.38 -24.02
C SER A 324 -4.24 9.10 -24.89
N GLY A 325 -4.79 10.20 -24.38
CA GLY A 325 -5.81 11.01 -25.09
C GLY A 325 -5.33 11.62 -26.41
N ASP A 326 -4.03 11.65 -26.66
CA ASP A 326 -3.35 12.04 -27.91
C ASP A 326 -2.90 10.84 -28.76
N GLY A 327 -3.19 9.61 -28.34
CA GLY A 327 -3.00 8.38 -29.12
C GLY A 327 -1.62 7.74 -28.98
N LEU A 328 -0.77 8.22 -28.07
CA LEU A 328 0.54 7.62 -27.78
C LEU A 328 0.39 6.42 -26.84
N GLN A 329 1.14 5.36 -27.14
CA GLN A 329 1.23 4.17 -26.33
C GLN A 329 1.96 4.51 -25.03
N MET A 330 1.28 4.41 -23.90
CA MET A 330 1.85 4.69 -22.59
C MET A 330 2.09 3.38 -21.85
N GLU A 331 3.25 3.27 -21.22
CA GLU A 331 3.54 2.17 -20.33
C GLU A 331 2.81 2.40 -19.00
N TRP A 332 2.06 1.39 -18.54
CA TRP A 332 1.40 1.46 -17.24
C TRP A 332 2.43 1.45 -16.12
N ILE A 333 2.24 2.33 -15.14
CA ILE A 333 3.11 2.43 -13.97
C ILE A 333 2.30 2.08 -12.73
N ASP A 334 2.73 1.04 -12.02
CA ASP A 334 2.20 0.75 -10.69
C ASP A 334 2.92 1.61 -9.65
N ALA A 335 2.17 2.53 -9.04
CA ALA A 335 2.64 3.46 -8.04
C ALA A 335 2.09 3.08 -6.65
N PRO A 336 2.93 2.57 -5.73
CA PRO A 336 2.50 2.25 -4.37
C PRO A 336 2.47 3.50 -3.48
N PHE A 337 1.35 3.68 -2.80
CA PHE A 337 1.07 4.70 -1.80
C PHE A 337 0.76 4.01 -0.47
N GLY A 338 1.71 3.99 0.45
CA GLY A 338 1.53 3.40 1.77
C GLY A 338 2.65 2.43 2.14
N PRO A 339 2.55 1.75 3.29
CA PRO A 339 1.47 1.85 4.28
C PRO A 339 1.54 3.08 5.20
N PHE A 340 2.57 3.92 5.07
CA PHE A 340 2.79 5.12 5.90
C PHE A 340 2.78 6.42 5.09
N PHE A 341 1.97 6.46 4.03
CA PHE A 341 1.94 7.60 3.13
C PHE A 341 1.33 8.84 3.84
N PRO A 342 1.97 10.02 3.78
CA PRO A 342 1.48 11.24 4.43
C PRO A 342 0.06 11.61 4.00
N GLY A 343 -0.86 11.73 4.96
CA GLY A 343 -2.24 12.11 4.70
C GLY A 343 -3.17 10.95 4.36
N LEU A 344 -2.65 9.74 4.12
CA LEU A 344 -3.44 8.51 4.13
C LEU A 344 -3.40 7.86 5.52
N PRO A 345 -4.40 7.04 5.88
CA PRO A 345 -4.41 6.31 7.15
C PRO A 345 -3.21 5.37 7.28
N GLY A 346 -2.58 5.35 8.46
CA GLY A 346 -1.49 4.43 8.75
C GLY A 346 -1.95 2.97 8.64
N GLY A 347 -1.31 2.22 7.76
CA GLY A 347 -1.59 0.81 7.48
C GLY A 347 -2.37 0.52 6.20
N LEU A 348 -2.77 1.55 5.44
CA LEU A 348 -3.34 1.40 4.12
C LEU A 348 -2.23 1.34 3.06
N LEU A 349 -2.09 0.21 2.38
CA LEU A 349 -1.28 0.10 1.16
C LEU A 349 -2.21 0.24 -0.05
N LEU A 350 -2.07 1.34 -0.78
CA LEU A 350 -2.82 1.66 -1.99
C LEU A 350 -1.88 1.62 -3.19
N THR A 351 -2.06 0.70 -4.11
CA THR A 351 -1.32 0.69 -5.39
C THR A 351 -2.23 1.25 -6.47
N LEU A 352 -1.77 2.26 -7.20
CA LEU A 352 -2.49 2.83 -8.33
C LEU A 352 -1.75 2.48 -9.62
N THR A 353 -2.45 1.87 -10.57
CA THR A 353 -1.96 1.66 -11.92
C THR A 353 -2.27 2.90 -12.74
N LEU A 354 -1.24 3.59 -13.20
CA LEU A 354 -1.35 4.88 -13.87
C LEU A 354 -1.20 4.74 -15.39
N ASP A 355 -2.08 5.43 -16.11
CA ASP A 355 -1.96 5.73 -17.55
C ASP A 355 -1.73 7.25 -17.69
N GLY A 356 -0.46 7.63 -17.81
CA GLY A 356 -0.04 9.02 -17.66
C GLY A 356 -0.38 9.56 -16.27
N ASP A 357 -1.21 10.60 -16.22
CA ASP A 357 -1.68 11.22 -14.97
C ASP A 357 -3.00 10.61 -14.46
N THR A 358 -3.62 9.69 -15.21
CA THR A 358 -4.93 9.11 -14.89
C THR A 358 -4.76 7.73 -14.25
N VAL A 359 -5.64 7.40 -13.31
CA VAL A 359 -5.69 6.07 -12.70
C VAL A 359 -6.49 5.11 -13.58
N ALA A 360 -5.81 4.11 -14.14
CA ALA A 360 -6.40 3.02 -14.89
C ALA A 360 -6.92 1.89 -13.99
N GLY A 361 -6.27 1.68 -12.84
CA GLY A 361 -6.64 0.63 -11.89
C GLY A 361 -6.15 0.96 -10.48
N SER A 362 -6.72 0.28 -9.48
CA SER A 362 -6.25 0.41 -8.11
C SER A 362 -6.43 -0.87 -7.32
N GLU A 363 -5.50 -1.10 -6.41
CA GLU A 363 -5.55 -2.16 -5.41
C GLU A 363 -5.34 -1.54 -4.02
N ALA A 364 -6.14 -1.95 -3.04
CA ALA A 364 -6.05 -1.43 -1.68
C ALA A 364 -6.07 -2.55 -0.65
N LEU A 365 -5.04 -2.57 0.20
CA LEU A 365 -4.84 -3.57 1.24
C LEU A 365 -4.67 -2.90 2.61
N ALA A 366 -5.31 -3.47 3.62
CA ALA A 366 -5.12 -3.07 5.01
C ALA A 366 -4.09 -3.98 5.67
N LEU A 367 -2.91 -3.47 5.97
CA LEU A 367 -1.79 -4.25 6.53
C LEU A 367 -1.89 -4.47 8.04
N ASN A 368 -2.98 -4.04 8.69
CA ASN A 368 -3.14 -4.17 10.13
C ASN A 368 -3.56 -5.60 10.56
N GLY A 369 -3.85 -6.45 9.57
CA GLY A 369 -4.15 -7.86 9.74
C GLY A 369 -5.54 -8.13 10.31
N ASN A 370 -6.10 -9.28 9.96
CA ASN A 370 -7.33 -9.79 10.57
C ASN A 370 -7.06 -10.31 11.98
N ARG A 371 -7.02 -9.42 12.96
CA ARG A 371 -6.92 -9.85 14.35
C ARG A 371 -8.14 -10.69 14.71
N GLU A 372 -7.95 -11.97 15.02
CA GLU A 372 -9.07 -12.83 15.42
C GLU A 372 -9.79 -12.25 16.64
N LEU A 373 -11.12 -12.24 16.60
CA LEU A 373 -11.94 -11.74 17.72
C LEU A 373 -11.77 -12.64 18.94
N LEU A 374 -11.64 -13.96 18.73
CA LEU A 374 -11.45 -14.97 19.78
C LEU A 374 -10.15 -15.75 19.51
N CYS A 375 -9.41 -16.12 20.56
CA CYS A 375 -8.17 -16.90 20.44
C CYS A 375 -8.42 -18.37 20.77
N HIS A 376 -8.93 -19.16 19.81
CA HIS A 376 -9.16 -20.62 19.87
C HIS A 376 -9.87 -21.20 21.13
N SER A 377 -10.29 -20.36 22.07
CA SER A 377 -10.86 -20.71 23.37
C SER A 377 -11.91 -19.66 23.76
N PRO A 378 -12.94 -20.06 24.51
CA PRO A 378 -13.93 -19.13 25.03
C PRO A 378 -13.27 -17.97 25.78
N MET A 379 -13.77 -16.76 25.56
CA MET A 379 -13.20 -15.54 26.15
C MET A 379 -14.12 -14.96 27.21
N ASP A 380 -13.56 -14.57 28.35
CA ASP A 380 -14.30 -13.80 29.34
C ASP A 380 -14.83 -12.46 28.76
N ALA A 381 -16.04 -12.06 29.17
CA ALA A 381 -16.72 -10.87 28.67
C ALA A 381 -15.91 -9.58 28.87
N THR A 382 -15.20 -9.44 29.99
CA THR A 382 -14.38 -8.24 30.25
C THR A 382 -13.22 -8.17 29.27
N HIS A 383 -12.50 -9.28 29.08
CA HIS A 383 -11.40 -9.35 28.12
C HIS A 383 -11.87 -9.13 26.68
N PHE A 384 -13.04 -9.66 26.32
CA PHE A 384 -13.61 -9.47 24.99
C PHE A 384 -13.92 -7.99 24.72
N ILE A 385 -14.47 -7.27 25.70
CA ILE A 385 -14.77 -5.84 25.58
C ILE A 385 -13.50 -5.00 25.42
N GLU A 386 -12.47 -5.26 26.21
CA GLU A 386 -11.19 -4.55 26.08
C GLU A 386 -10.54 -4.84 24.72
N ARG A 387 -10.60 -6.10 24.26
CA ARG A 387 -10.14 -6.47 22.91
C ARG A 387 -10.90 -5.73 21.81
N MET A 388 -12.21 -5.58 21.94
CA MET A 388 -13.02 -4.81 20.99
C MET A 388 -12.65 -3.32 21.02
N ALA A 389 -12.41 -2.74 22.20
CA ALA A 389 -11.94 -1.37 22.32
C ALA A 389 -10.55 -1.15 21.69
N ASP A 390 -9.67 -2.15 21.75
CA ASP A 390 -8.33 -2.14 21.16
C ASP A 390 -8.31 -2.46 19.65
N LEU A 391 -9.47 -2.74 19.04
CA LEU A 391 -9.56 -3.10 17.62
C LEU A 391 -9.25 -1.90 16.72
N ASP A 392 -9.94 -0.77 16.95
CA ASP A 392 -9.67 0.50 16.27
C ASP A 392 -9.27 1.56 17.29
N PRO A 393 -7.98 1.97 17.34
CA PRO A 393 -7.55 3.03 18.24
C PRO A 393 -8.23 4.38 17.93
N LEU A 394 -8.83 4.54 16.74
CA LEU A 394 -9.54 5.75 16.34
C LEU A 394 -11.01 5.79 16.81
N ALA A 395 -11.59 4.66 17.25
CA ALA A 395 -12.98 4.57 17.74
C ALA A 395 -13.18 3.57 18.91
N PRO A 396 -12.34 3.60 19.97
CA PRO A 396 -12.39 2.61 21.04
C PRO A 396 -13.71 2.59 21.83
N VAL A 397 -14.36 3.73 22.04
CA VAL A 397 -15.64 3.85 22.76
C VAL A 397 -16.78 3.22 21.96
N ALA A 398 -16.81 3.40 20.64
CA ALA A 398 -17.82 2.81 19.77
C ALA A 398 -17.77 1.28 19.80
N TYR A 399 -16.58 0.70 19.63
CA TYR A 399 -16.42 -0.76 19.67
C TYR A 399 -16.61 -1.35 21.07
N ARG A 400 -16.21 -0.61 22.11
CA ARG A 400 -16.54 -0.97 23.51
C ARG A 400 -18.04 -0.99 23.75
N LEU A 401 -18.77 0.03 23.28
CA LEU A 401 -20.22 0.12 23.40
C LEU A 401 -20.90 -1.02 22.64
N LEU A 402 -20.44 -1.31 21.41
CA LEU A 402 -20.97 -2.39 20.58
C LEU A 402 -20.87 -3.74 21.30
N ALA A 403 -19.71 -4.04 21.88
CA ALA A 403 -19.49 -5.25 22.66
C ALA A 403 -20.37 -5.31 23.92
N CYS A 404 -20.46 -4.19 24.68
CA CYS A 404 -21.33 -4.11 25.85
C CYS A 404 -22.80 -4.38 25.48
N GLN A 405 -23.32 -3.72 24.44
CA GLN A 405 -24.70 -3.89 24.00
C GLN A 405 -25.01 -5.31 23.54
N ALA A 406 -24.08 -5.95 22.84
CA ALA A 406 -24.25 -7.33 22.41
C ALA A 406 -24.28 -8.28 23.62
N LEU A 407 -23.34 -8.13 24.57
CA LEU A 407 -23.30 -8.93 25.79
C LEU A 407 -24.54 -8.73 26.67
N GLU A 408 -24.95 -7.48 26.89
CA GLU A 408 -26.16 -7.14 27.67
C GLU A 408 -27.41 -7.77 27.04
N LYS A 409 -27.54 -7.74 25.70
CA LYS A 409 -28.65 -8.39 24.99
C LYS A 409 -28.60 -9.91 25.09
N ALA A 410 -27.42 -10.52 24.96
CA ALA A 410 -27.26 -11.97 25.09
C ALA A 410 -27.58 -12.46 26.52
N ALA A 411 -27.25 -11.65 27.53
CA ALA A 411 -27.57 -11.92 28.93
C ALA A 411 -29.02 -11.55 29.32
N GLY A 412 -29.78 -10.87 28.44
CA GLY A 412 -31.12 -10.39 28.74
C GLY A 412 -31.17 -9.23 29.74
N GLU A 413 -30.05 -8.53 29.92
CA GLU A 413 -29.93 -7.40 30.85
C GLU A 413 -30.59 -6.14 30.30
N LYS A 414 -31.20 -5.34 31.19
CA LYS A 414 -31.81 -4.06 30.84
C LYS A 414 -30.94 -2.92 31.35
N VAL A 415 -30.45 -2.10 30.42
CA VAL A 415 -29.66 -0.91 30.74
C VAL A 415 -30.58 0.25 31.14
N PRO A 416 -30.33 0.94 32.26
CA PRO A 416 -31.05 2.15 32.63
C PRO A 416 -30.93 3.25 31.56
N ALA A 417 -32.00 4.02 31.36
CA ALA A 417 -32.04 5.07 30.34
C ALA A 417 -30.92 6.13 30.54
N GLU A 418 -30.65 6.53 31.78
CA GLU A 418 -29.59 7.48 32.12
C GLU A 418 -28.20 6.95 31.73
N THR A 419 -27.93 5.66 31.98
CA THR A 419 -26.67 5.01 31.57
C THR A 419 -26.54 4.97 30.05
N ALA A 420 -27.63 4.63 29.34
CA ALA A 420 -27.64 4.62 27.88
C ALA A 420 -27.38 6.02 27.29
N GLN A 421 -27.99 7.06 27.87
CA GLN A 421 -27.76 8.46 27.47
C GLN A 421 -26.31 8.90 27.75
N ALA A 422 -25.76 8.57 28.91
CA ALA A 422 -24.37 8.91 29.25
C ALA A 422 -23.35 8.21 28.32
N ARG A 423 -23.63 6.96 27.93
CA ARG A 423 -22.85 6.22 26.92
C ARG A 423 -22.96 6.86 25.53
N ALA A 424 -24.15 7.32 25.14
CA ALA A 424 -24.34 8.08 23.91
C ALA A 424 -23.53 9.39 23.92
N GLY A 425 -23.48 10.10 25.04
CA GLY A 425 -22.61 11.28 25.21
C GLY A 425 -21.12 10.96 25.01
N ALA A 426 -20.65 9.81 25.50
CA ALA A 426 -19.27 9.36 25.27
C ALA A 426 -18.98 9.02 23.80
N LEU A 427 -19.92 8.33 23.13
CA LEU A 427 -19.82 8.02 21.70
C LEU A 427 -19.80 9.29 20.85
N GLU A 428 -20.63 10.29 21.17
CA GLU A 428 -20.67 11.55 20.42
C GLU A 428 -19.43 12.43 20.67
N ARG A 429 -18.82 12.36 21.87
CA ARG A 429 -17.49 12.97 22.10
C ARG A 429 -16.42 12.30 21.23
N GLU A 430 -16.41 10.97 21.18
CA GLU A 430 -15.50 10.23 20.30
C GLU A 430 -15.73 10.58 18.82
N ARG A 431 -16.98 10.74 18.39
CA ARG A 431 -17.30 11.18 17.02
C ARG A 431 -16.66 12.52 16.68
N ILE A 432 -16.73 13.50 17.57
CA ILE A 432 -16.03 14.80 17.41
C ILE A 432 -14.52 14.59 17.28
N VAL A 433 -13.93 13.78 18.17
CA VAL A 433 -12.49 13.49 18.19
C VAL A 433 -12.05 12.80 16.89
N SER A 434 -12.81 11.81 16.42
CA SER A 434 -12.53 11.10 15.17
C SER A 434 -12.59 12.05 13.97
N HIS A 435 -13.62 12.88 13.86
CA HIS A 435 -13.74 13.84 12.76
C HIS A 435 -12.63 14.91 12.78
N LEU A 436 -12.19 15.37 13.96
CA LEU A 436 -11.04 16.27 14.07
C LEU A 436 -9.73 15.56 13.67
N GLY A 437 -9.57 14.29 14.04
CA GLY A 437 -8.44 13.46 13.60
C GLY A 437 -8.39 13.30 12.08
N TRP A 438 -9.54 12.99 11.48
CA TRP A 438 -9.70 12.94 10.02
C TRP A 438 -9.41 14.28 9.37
N LEU A 439 -9.94 15.40 9.89
CA LEU A 439 -9.65 16.74 9.37
C LEU A 439 -8.16 17.07 9.39
N ALA A 440 -7.43 16.61 10.41
CA ALA A 440 -5.99 16.80 10.49
C ALA A 440 -5.24 16.00 9.41
N LEU A 441 -5.61 14.74 9.16
CA LEU A 441 -5.04 13.94 8.07
C LEU A 441 -5.42 14.48 6.69
N PHE A 442 -6.70 14.81 6.49
CA PHE A 442 -7.22 15.35 5.25
C PHE A 442 -6.59 16.71 4.93
N GLY A 443 -6.35 17.54 5.95
CA GLY A 443 -5.59 18.78 5.81
C GLY A 443 -4.14 18.55 5.36
N GLN A 444 -3.49 17.49 5.83
CA GLN A 444 -2.14 17.13 5.40
C GLN A 444 -2.13 16.70 3.93
N GLN A 445 -3.10 15.88 3.54
CA GLN A 445 -3.25 15.40 2.16
C GLN A 445 -3.58 16.53 1.17
N THR A 446 -4.41 17.48 1.59
CA THR A 446 -4.84 18.60 0.74
C THR A 446 -3.92 19.82 0.80
N GLY A 447 -2.86 19.79 1.64
CA GLY A 447 -1.84 20.84 1.74
C GLY A 447 -2.23 22.06 2.59
N PHE A 448 -3.12 21.90 3.57
CA PHE A 448 -3.56 22.98 4.47
C PHE A 448 -2.98 22.81 5.88
N ASP A 449 -1.74 23.24 6.10
CA ASP A 449 -1.05 23.11 7.40
C ASP A 449 -1.81 23.74 8.58
N TRP A 450 -2.46 24.88 8.35
CA TRP A 450 -3.27 25.52 9.39
C TRP A 450 -4.43 24.63 9.86
N LEU A 451 -4.98 23.80 8.97
CA LEU A 451 -6.04 22.85 9.29
C LEU A 451 -5.46 21.69 10.07
N VAL A 452 -4.30 21.15 9.65
CA VAL A 452 -3.57 20.09 10.36
C VAL A 452 -3.35 20.50 11.81
N GLN A 453 -2.73 21.66 12.03
CA GLN A 453 -2.41 22.16 13.37
C GLN A 453 -3.67 22.40 14.20
N ARG A 454 -4.65 23.11 13.64
CA ARG A 454 -5.85 23.49 14.40
C ARG A 454 -6.72 22.29 14.75
N ALA A 455 -6.91 21.36 13.83
CA ALA A 455 -7.68 20.15 14.07
C ALA A 455 -6.97 19.20 15.04
N ALA A 456 -5.65 19.06 14.94
CA ALA A 456 -4.85 18.24 15.87
C ALA A 456 -4.94 18.72 17.32
N VAL A 457 -4.81 20.04 17.56
CA VAL A 457 -4.94 20.62 18.91
C VAL A 457 -6.33 20.38 19.48
N LEU A 458 -7.38 20.69 18.70
CA LEU A 458 -8.75 20.46 19.15
C LEU A 458 -9.02 18.97 19.39
N GLN A 459 -8.48 18.07 18.58
CA GLN A 459 -8.64 16.63 18.78
C GLN A 459 -8.13 16.21 20.16
N LEU A 460 -6.93 16.67 20.55
CA LEU A 460 -6.34 16.37 21.85
C LEU A 460 -7.16 16.98 22.99
N ASP A 461 -7.61 18.24 22.84
CA ASP A 461 -8.43 18.94 23.83
C ASP A 461 -9.77 18.22 24.08
N PHE A 462 -10.42 17.69 23.03
CA PHE A 462 -11.70 17.00 23.13
C PHE A 462 -11.62 15.55 23.64
N ARG A 463 -10.47 14.87 23.48
CA ARG A 463 -10.32 13.41 23.74
C ARG A 463 -10.84 12.97 25.11
N HIS A 464 -10.51 13.73 26.14
CA HIS A 464 -10.94 13.47 27.52
C HIS A 464 -11.78 14.60 28.11
N ALA A 465 -12.29 15.51 27.27
CA ALA A 465 -13.11 16.62 27.73
C ALA A 465 -14.35 16.11 28.47
N ASP A 466 -14.58 16.66 29.66
CA ASP A 466 -15.86 16.57 30.35
C ASP A 466 -16.90 17.51 29.72
N MET A 467 -18.13 17.46 30.21
CA MET A 467 -19.24 18.30 29.73
C MET A 467 -18.92 19.81 29.75
N LYS A 468 -18.25 20.29 30.80
CA LYS A 468 -17.93 21.71 30.96
C LYS A 468 -16.84 22.12 29.97
N GLN A 469 -15.83 21.27 29.79
CA GLN A 469 -14.77 21.47 28.82
C GLN A 469 -15.30 21.44 27.38
N VAL A 470 -16.20 20.49 27.04
CA VAL A 470 -16.89 20.45 25.74
C VAL A 470 -17.63 21.76 25.47
N ALA A 471 -18.38 22.28 26.46
CA ALA A 471 -19.06 23.56 26.33
C ALA A 471 -18.09 24.74 26.14
N ALA A 472 -16.96 24.74 26.85
CA ALA A 472 -15.93 25.77 26.73
C ALA A 472 -15.20 25.74 25.37
N LEU A 473 -15.02 24.55 24.78
CA LEU A 473 -14.38 24.34 23.48
C LEU A 473 -15.31 24.60 22.29
N ARG A 474 -16.64 24.64 22.50
CA ARG A 474 -17.66 24.86 21.46
C ARG A 474 -17.36 26.07 20.55
N PRO A 475 -17.00 27.27 21.04
CA PRO A 475 -16.69 28.40 20.17
C PRO A 475 -15.45 28.17 19.28
N ALA A 476 -14.47 27.43 19.82
CA ALA A 476 -13.20 27.16 19.15
C ALA A 476 -13.38 26.25 17.93
N ILE A 477 -14.20 25.20 18.05
CA ILE A 477 -14.54 24.29 16.96
C ILE A 477 -15.50 24.92 15.95
N GLN A 478 -16.49 25.71 16.40
CA GLN A 478 -17.36 26.46 15.50
C GLN A 478 -16.58 27.46 14.63
N SER A 479 -15.56 28.10 15.19
CA SER A 479 -14.67 29.00 14.44
C SER A 479 -13.86 28.25 13.37
N LEU A 480 -13.35 27.06 13.70
CA LEU A 480 -12.68 26.17 12.72
C LEU A 480 -13.62 25.80 11.58
N MET A 481 -14.83 25.33 11.89
CA MET A 481 -15.82 24.93 10.89
C MET A 481 -16.22 26.08 9.97
N LYS A 482 -16.44 27.27 10.54
CA LYS A 482 -16.76 28.48 9.79
C LYS A 482 -15.61 28.90 8.86
N ARG A 483 -14.35 28.73 9.29
CA ARG A 483 -13.18 28.99 8.45
C ARG A 483 -13.10 27.98 7.29
N LEU A 484 -13.30 26.69 7.56
CA LEU A 484 -13.32 25.62 6.55
C LEU A 484 -14.34 25.92 5.45
N GLN A 485 -15.59 26.19 5.83
CA GLN A 485 -16.68 26.49 4.90
C GLN A 485 -16.45 27.74 4.06
N ARG A 486 -15.62 28.67 4.53
CA ARG A 486 -15.30 29.94 3.86
C ARG A 486 -14.02 29.92 3.05
N THR A 487 -13.28 28.82 3.04
CA THR A 487 -11.99 28.72 2.35
C THR A 487 -12.21 28.30 0.89
N PRO A 488 -12.13 29.21 -0.11
CA PRO A 488 -12.51 28.90 -1.48
C PRO A 488 -11.56 27.89 -2.13
N LEU A 489 -10.27 27.98 -1.82
CA LEU A 489 -9.24 27.06 -2.34
C LEU A 489 -9.44 25.61 -1.86
N LEU A 490 -9.93 25.43 -0.63
CA LEU A 490 -10.27 24.09 -0.15
C LEU A 490 -11.45 23.55 -0.95
N LYS A 491 -12.51 24.37 -1.10
CA LYS A 491 -13.68 24.01 -1.90
C LYS A 491 -13.30 23.62 -3.33
N SER A 492 -12.45 24.39 -4.00
CA SER A 492 -12.03 24.09 -5.38
C SER A 492 -11.22 22.80 -5.50
N ARG A 493 -10.53 22.37 -4.43
CA ARG A 493 -9.72 21.14 -4.39
C ARG A 493 -10.50 19.87 -4.08
N ILE A 494 -11.78 19.96 -3.69
CA ILE A 494 -12.56 18.80 -3.22
C ILE A 494 -13.97 18.74 -3.78
N ALA A 495 -14.47 19.81 -4.41
CA ALA A 495 -15.75 19.82 -5.08
C ALA A 495 -15.68 19.00 -6.37
N GLY A 496 -16.66 18.13 -6.61
CA GLY A 496 -16.72 17.28 -7.79
C GLY A 496 -15.89 15.99 -7.72
N ILE A 497 -14.95 15.88 -6.77
CA ILE A 497 -14.01 14.76 -6.68
C ILE A 497 -14.64 13.55 -5.98
N GLY A 498 -14.37 12.35 -6.50
CA GLY A 498 -14.71 11.08 -5.86
C GLY A 498 -16.22 10.89 -5.70
N ARG A 499 -16.97 11.09 -6.78
CA ARG A 499 -18.41 10.79 -6.82
C ARG A 499 -18.60 9.30 -7.03
N LEU A 500 -19.49 8.70 -6.25
CA LEU A 500 -19.87 7.30 -6.39
C LEU A 500 -21.26 7.20 -7.01
N ALA A 501 -21.47 6.14 -7.81
CA ALA A 501 -22.78 5.84 -8.38
C ALA A 501 -23.80 5.46 -7.29
N GLN A 502 -25.09 5.68 -7.57
CA GLN A 502 -26.17 5.48 -6.58
C GLN A 502 -26.49 4.02 -6.29
N ASP A 503 -26.12 3.11 -7.19
CA ASP A 503 -26.27 1.65 -7.06
C ASP A 503 -25.17 1.01 -6.20
N THR A 504 -24.11 1.75 -5.89
CA THR A 504 -23.06 1.30 -4.99
C THR A 504 -23.63 1.14 -3.58
N ALA A 505 -23.26 0.07 -2.87
CA ALA A 505 -23.71 -0.20 -1.49
C ALA A 505 -23.03 0.74 -0.47
N LEU A 506 -23.35 2.04 -0.54
CA LEU A 506 -22.79 3.07 0.33
C LEU A 506 -23.32 2.92 1.76
N ARG A 507 -22.48 3.22 2.75
CA ARG A 507 -22.85 3.20 4.17
C ARG A 507 -22.42 4.48 4.91
N GLY A 508 -23.06 4.72 6.07
CA GLY A 508 -22.65 5.75 7.02
C GLY A 508 -22.54 7.17 6.43
N PRO A 509 -21.51 7.96 6.80
CA PRO A 509 -21.30 9.31 6.26
C PRO A 509 -21.18 9.36 4.74
N VAL A 510 -20.62 8.32 4.11
CA VAL A 510 -20.46 8.24 2.64
C VAL A 510 -21.83 8.12 1.97
N ALA A 511 -22.71 7.27 2.49
CA ALA A 511 -24.11 7.18 2.02
C ALA A 511 -24.87 8.49 2.20
N ARG A 512 -24.74 9.11 3.37
CA ARG A 512 -25.41 10.37 3.71
C ARG A 512 -24.95 11.54 2.83
N ALA A 513 -23.72 11.50 2.34
CA ALA A 513 -23.21 12.49 1.38
C ALA A 513 -23.90 12.40 0.01
N SER A 514 -24.40 11.21 -0.34
CA SER A 514 -25.16 10.92 -1.58
C SER A 514 -26.68 10.94 -1.38
N GLY A 515 -27.17 11.39 -0.23
CA GLY A 515 -28.60 11.55 0.07
C GLY A 515 -29.30 10.30 0.59
N ILE A 516 -28.56 9.19 0.73
CA ILE A 516 -29.07 7.93 1.26
C ILE A 516 -29.17 8.02 2.78
N SER A 517 -30.30 7.58 3.34
CA SER A 517 -30.54 7.59 4.78
C SER A 517 -30.02 6.30 5.43
N ASP A 518 -28.69 6.13 5.47
CA ASP A 518 -28.02 5.04 6.20
C ASP A 518 -27.37 5.60 7.47
N ASP A 519 -28.00 5.36 8.62
CA ASP A 519 -27.50 5.74 9.94
C ASP A 519 -28.20 4.88 11.01
N ALA A 520 -27.44 4.08 11.76
CA ALA A 520 -28.00 3.17 12.77
C ALA A 520 -28.66 3.92 13.95
N ARG A 521 -28.34 5.20 14.16
CA ARG A 521 -28.97 6.02 15.22
C ARG A 521 -30.43 6.34 14.93
N ASN A 522 -30.88 6.23 13.68
CA ASN A 522 -32.29 6.47 13.31
C ASN A 522 -33.26 5.48 13.96
N THR A 523 -32.80 4.28 14.29
CA THR A 523 -33.63 3.23 14.91
C THR A 523 -33.30 3.03 16.40
N ASP A 524 -32.27 3.71 16.92
CA ASP A 524 -31.86 3.63 18.31
C ASP A 524 -32.76 4.52 19.19
N LYS A 525 -33.46 3.90 20.14
CA LYS A 525 -34.39 4.56 21.07
C LYS A 525 -33.73 5.68 21.88
N THR A 526 -32.47 5.52 22.25
CA THR A 526 -31.70 6.51 23.02
C THR A 526 -31.49 7.76 22.18
N PHE A 527 -31.00 7.61 20.95
CA PHE A 527 -30.75 8.73 20.05
C PHE A 527 -32.05 9.43 19.61
N ILE A 528 -33.13 8.68 19.37
CA ILE A 528 -34.46 9.26 19.11
C ILE A 528 -34.92 10.12 20.30
N THR A 529 -34.73 9.65 21.54
CA THR A 529 -35.09 10.39 22.75
C THR A 529 -34.25 11.66 22.93
N LEU A 530 -32.98 11.62 22.54
CA LEU A 530 -32.08 12.77 22.57
C LEU A 530 -32.33 13.78 21.44
N GLY A 531 -33.26 13.50 20.52
CA GLY A 531 -33.62 14.39 19.41
C GLY A 531 -32.66 14.32 18.22
N PHE A 532 -32.06 13.16 17.95
CA PHE A 532 -31.15 12.98 16.83
C PHE A 532 -31.84 13.24 15.46
N THR A 533 -31.12 13.95 14.59
CA THR A 533 -31.48 14.14 13.18
C THR A 533 -30.27 13.89 12.28
N PRO A 534 -30.36 13.02 11.26
CA PRO A 534 -29.22 12.71 10.39
C PRO A 534 -28.93 13.87 9.43
N ALA A 535 -27.65 14.24 9.31
CA ALA A 535 -27.17 15.19 8.32
C ALA A 535 -27.07 14.53 6.94
N ARG A 536 -27.54 15.19 5.87
CA ARG A 536 -27.51 14.65 4.50
C ARG A 536 -27.06 15.71 3.49
N ARG A 537 -26.48 15.24 2.39
CA ARG A 537 -26.14 16.02 1.18
C ARG A 537 -26.64 15.27 -0.05
N LYS A 538 -26.42 15.79 -1.26
CA LYS A 538 -26.88 15.15 -2.51
C LYS A 538 -25.78 14.97 -3.54
N GLU A 539 -24.67 15.67 -3.37
CA GLU A 539 -23.62 15.78 -4.38
C GLU A 539 -22.72 14.55 -4.43
N GLY A 540 -22.61 13.78 -3.33
CA GLY A 540 -21.87 12.52 -3.28
C GLY A 540 -20.35 12.65 -3.46
N ASP A 541 -19.81 13.87 -3.48
CA ASP A 541 -18.39 14.17 -3.66
C ASP A 541 -17.65 14.34 -2.32
N ALA A 542 -16.33 14.53 -2.38
CA ALA A 542 -15.49 14.76 -1.21
C ALA A 542 -15.92 16.00 -0.41
N LEU A 543 -16.42 17.05 -1.08
CA LEU A 543 -16.99 18.23 -0.42
C LEU A 543 -18.25 17.89 0.39
N ALA A 544 -19.17 17.10 -0.17
CA ALA A 544 -20.36 16.65 0.53
C ALA A 544 -20.00 15.80 1.75
N ARG A 545 -19.03 14.88 1.62
CA ARG A 545 -18.50 14.08 2.73
C ARG A 545 -17.88 14.94 3.84
N LEU A 546 -17.11 15.98 3.49
CA LEU A 546 -16.62 16.97 4.46
C LEU A 546 -17.80 17.63 5.18
N HIS A 547 -18.78 18.14 4.45
CA HIS A 547 -19.91 18.84 5.06
C HIS A 547 -20.77 17.95 5.95
N VAL A 548 -20.97 16.68 5.61
CA VAL A 548 -21.66 15.72 6.50
C VAL A 548 -20.91 15.62 7.83
N ARG A 549 -19.58 15.44 7.83
CA ARG A 549 -18.78 15.37 9.07
C ARG A 549 -18.81 16.66 9.89
N LEU A 550 -18.82 17.83 9.23
CA LEU A 550 -18.97 19.12 9.92
C LEU A 550 -20.36 19.27 10.58
N ASP A 551 -21.42 18.85 9.90
CA ASP A 551 -22.75 18.84 10.48
C ASP A 551 -22.84 17.85 11.65
N GLU A 552 -22.21 16.68 11.53
CA GLU A 552 -22.14 15.70 12.61
C GLU A 552 -21.46 16.26 13.85
N ILE A 553 -20.35 17.00 13.72
CA ILE A 553 -19.75 17.70 14.87
C ILE A 553 -20.77 18.62 15.55
N THR A 554 -21.57 19.38 14.78
CA THR A 554 -22.60 20.26 15.34
C THR A 554 -23.66 19.45 16.08
N HIS A 555 -24.12 18.36 15.49
CA HIS A 555 -25.13 17.49 16.08
C HIS A 555 -24.61 16.77 17.33
N SER A 556 -23.38 16.26 17.31
CA SER A 556 -22.72 15.64 18.47
C SER A 556 -22.64 16.61 19.65
N LEU A 557 -22.31 17.88 19.42
CA LEU A 557 -22.29 18.90 20.48
C LEU A 557 -23.67 19.12 21.12
N MET A 558 -24.76 19.02 20.34
CA MET A 558 -26.13 19.10 20.85
C MET A 558 -26.54 17.83 21.59
N LEU A 559 -26.21 16.65 21.04
CA LEU A 559 -26.52 15.37 21.67
C LEU A 559 -25.81 15.18 23.00
N ILE A 560 -24.55 15.61 23.11
CA ILE A 560 -23.79 15.60 24.37
C ILE A 560 -24.50 16.48 25.41
N GLU A 561 -24.95 17.67 25.01
CA GLU A 561 -25.71 18.57 25.90
C GLU A 561 -27.03 17.93 26.35
N SER A 562 -27.80 17.35 25.43
CA SER A 562 -29.06 16.65 25.72
C SER A 562 -28.86 15.39 26.58
N ALA A 563 -27.74 14.68 26.43
CA ALA A 563 -27.43 13.48 27.20
C ALA A 563 -27.15 13.79 28.68
N GLY A 564 -26.72 15.01 29.00
CA GLY A 564 -26.48 15.49 30.37
C GLY A 564 -25.25 14.89 31.07
N ALA A 565 -24.68 13.81 30.56
CA ALA A 565 -23.51 13.15 31.10
C ALA A 565 -22.67 12.47 30.00
N ILE A 566 -21.40 12.21 30.32
CA ILE A 566 -20.47 11.46 29.47
C ILE A 566 -19.91 10.32 30.32
N ALA A 567 -20.21 9.08 29.94
CA ALA A 567 -19.69 7.89 30.61
C ALA A 567 -19.22 6.85 29.59
N VAL A 568 -17.94 6.48 29.66
CA VAL A 568 -17.39 5.39 28.84
C VAL A 568 -18.12 4.09 29.23
N PRO A 569 -18.55 3.25 28.26
CA PRO A 569 -19.24 1.99 28.57
C PRO A 569 -18.37 1.12 29.47
N THR A 570 -18.95 0.65 30.58
CA THR A 570 -18.29 -0.27 31.50
C THR A 570 -18.66 -1.71 31.16
N PRO A 571 -17.72 -2.67 31.28
CA PRO A 571 -18.03 -4.08 31.07
C PRO A 571 -19.21 -4.54 31.93
N PRO A 572 -20.23 -5.23 31.36
CA PRO A 572 -21.24 -5.90 32.14
C PRO A 572 -20.63 -7.14 32.82
N LEU A 573 -21.28 -7.62 33.87
CA LEU A 573 -20.91 -8.85 34.57
C LEU A 573 -21.98 -9.90 34.27
N PRO A 574 -21.90 -10.62 33.14
CA PRO A 574 -22.98 -11.49 32.68
C PRO A 574 -23.24 -12.71 33.57
N GLY A 575 -22.41 -12.97 34.59
CA GLY A 575 -22.54 -14.13 35.47
C GLY A 575 -22.44 -15.43 34.67
N GLU A 576 -23.39 -16.36 34.87
CA GLU A 576 -23.49 -17.63 34.13
C GLU A 576 -24.47 -17.56 32.94
N ALA A 577 -24.75 -16.36 32.41
CA ALA A 577 -25.70 -16.20 31.32
C ALA A 577 -25.24 -16.89 30.03
N SER A 578 -26.22 -17.39 29.28
CA SER A 578 -26.02 -18.00 27.95
C SER A 578 -27.08 -17.49 26.98
N GLY A 579 -26.69 -17.19 25.76
CA GLY A 579 -27.57 -16.68 24.72
C GLY A 579 -26.81 -16.17 23.50
N SER A 580 -27.52 -16.00 22.38
CA SER A 580 -26.99 -15.38 21.17
C SER A 580 -27.68 -14.05 20.92
N SER A 581 -26.95 -13.06 20.41
CA SER A 581 -27.52 -11.75 20.12
C SER A 581 -26.82 -11.04 18.97
N GLU A 582 -27.46 -9.96 18.51
CA GLU A 582 -26.91 -9.01 17.56
C GLU A 582 -27.04 -7.57 18.10
N ALA A 583 -25.98 -6.79 17.97
CA ALA A 583 -25.97 -5.36 18.24
C ALA A 583 -25.41 -4.56 17.05
N SER A 584 -25.83 -3.31 16.96
CA SER A 584 -25.39 -2.38 15.92
C SER A 584 -25.14 -1.02 16.57
N VAL A 585 -24.00 -0.40 16.26
CA VAL A 585 -23.63 0.93 16.71
C VAL A 585 -23.18 1.75 15.51
N GLU A 586 -23.67 2.99 15.39
CA GLU A 586 -23.15 3.95 14.41
C GLU A 586 -21.80 4.48 14.90
N THR A 587 -20.70 3.95 14.40
CA THR A 587 -19.35 4.50 14.64
C THR A 587 -19.19 5.85 13.93
N PRO A 588 -18.10 6.61 14.14
CA PRO A 588 -17.80 7.81 13.35
C PRO A 588 -17.68 7.56 11.84
N ARG A 589 -17.38 6.32 11.42
CA ARG A 589 -17.17 5.90 10.03
C ARG A 589 -18.40 5.23 9.41
N GLY A 590 -19.40 4.87 10.22
CA GLY A 590 -20.62 4.21 9.76
C GLY A 590 -21.08 3.08 10.68
N PRO A 591 -22.11 2.33 10.30
CA PRO A 591 -22.67 1.27 11.13
C PRO A 591 -21.70 0.09 11.26
N ALA A 592 -21.38 -0.29 12.49
CA ALA A 592 -20.73 -1.55 12.83
C ALA A 592 -21.76 -2.50 13.47
N ARG A 593 -21.68 -3.80 13.13
CA ARG A 593 -22.58 -4.83 13.65
C ARG A 593 -21.79 -5.98 14.25
N LEU A 594 -22.21 -6.43 15.42
CA LEU A 594 -21.61 -7.55 16.12
C LEU A 594 -22.67 -8.59 16.43
N GLN A 595 -22.45 -9.80 15.93
CA GLN A 595 -23.15 -11.00 16.36
C GLN A 595 -22.27 -11.73 17.38
N LEU A 596 -22.85 -12.16 18.50
CA LEU A 596 -22.12 -12.98 19.47
C LEU A 596 -22.97 -14.14 19.99
N THR A 597 -22.26 -15.18 20.45
CA THR A 597 -22.79 -16.24 21.31
C THR A 597 -22.05 -16.25 22.63
N LEU A 598 -22.82 -16.27 23.71
CA LEU A 598 -22.39 -16.37 25.09
C LEU A 598 -22.80 -17.73 25.65
N GLU A 599 -21.88 -18.43 26.30
CA GLU A 599 -22.13 -19.66 27.04
C GLU A 599 -21.51 -19.56 28.42
N THR A 600 -22.32 -19.66 29.48
CA THR A 600 -21.86 -19.62 30.87
C THR A 600 -20.97 -18.41 31.19
N GLY A 601 -21.33 -17.24 30.65
CA GLY A 601 -20.57 -15.99 30.83
C GLY A 601 -19.35 -15.83 29.92
N GLN A 602 -19.04 -16.79 29.06
CA GLN A 602 -17.91 -16.76 28.14
C GLN A 602 -18.37 -16.60 26.68
N VAL A 603 -17.69 -15.74 25.93
CA VAL A 603 -17.92 -15.55 24.50
C VAL A 603 -17.31 -16.72 23.74
N THR A 604 -18.16 -17.54 23.10
CA THR A 604 -17.75 -18.73 22.35
C THR A 604 -17.71 -18.49 20.84
N ALA A 605 -18.51 -17.55 20.34
CA ALA A 605 -18.49 -17.13 18.94
C ALA A 605 -18.74 -15.63 18.82
N ALA A 606 -18.07 -14.98 17.86
CA ALA A 606 -18.27 -13.57 17.54
C ALA A 606 -18.01 -13.32 16.05
N GLN A 607 -18.89 -12.56 15.40
CA GLN A 607 -18.72 -12.08 14.03
C GLN A 607 -18.95 -10.57 13.98
N LEU A 608 -18.00 -9.84 13.42
CA LEU A 608 -17.99 -8.39 13.36
C LEU A 608 -18.00 -7.91 11.91
N GLU A 609 -18.97 -7.07 11.58
CA GLU A 609 -19.01 -6.30 10.35
C GLU A 609 -18.62 -4.84 10.67
N THR A 610 -17.69 -4.28 9.91
CA THR A 610 -17.17 -2.91 10.11
C THR A 610 -17.41 -2.02 8.89
N PRO A 611 -17.51 -0.70 9.08
CA PRO A 611 -17.71 0.21 7.97
C PRO A 611 -16.48 0.30 7.06
N SER A 612 -15.25 0.25 7.59
CA SER A 612 -14.06 0.33 6.74
C SER A 612 -13.84 -0.88 5.82
N THR A 613 -14.30 -2.09 6.18
CA THR A 613 -14.34 -3.21 5.22
C THR A 613 -15.15 -2.85 3.98
N HIS A 614 -16.30 -2.19 4.17
CA HIS A 614 -17.14 -1.74 3.06
C HIS A 614 -16.49 -0.56 2.33
N HIS A 615 -15.86 0.40 3.03
CA HIS A 615 -15.19 1.52 2.37
C HIS A 615 -13.99 1.08 1.53
N LEU A 616 -13.29 0.00 1.89
CA LEU A 616 -12.16 -0.50 1.12
C LEU A 616 -12.59 -0.93 -0.29
N THR A 617 -13.76 -1.54 -0.43
CA THR A 617 -14.31 -1.95 -1.74
C THR A 617 -14.74 -0.78 -2.60
N LEU A 618 -14.91 0.41 -2.01
CA LEU A 618 -15.24 1.63 -2.75
C LEU A 618 -14.03 2.24 -3.44
N ILE A 619 -12.79 1.88 -3.07
CA ILE A 619 -11.59 2.56 -3.59
C ILE A 619 -11.50 2.42 -5.12
N ALA A 620 -11.64 1.21 -5.66
CA ALA A 620 -11.57 0.98 -7.09
C ALA A 620 -12.54 1.84 -7.91
N PRO A 621 -13.86 1.78 -7.69
CA PRO A 621 -14.80 2.62 -8.45
C PRO A 621 -14.68 4.12 -8.11
N LEU A 622 -14.01 4.49 -7.01
CA LEU A 622 -13.81 5.88 -6.62
C LEU A 622 -12.62 6.53 -7.33
N THR A 623 -11.57 5.76 -7.60
CA THR A 623 -10.32 6.25 -8.20
C THR A 623 -10.25 6.05 -9.71
N GLU A 624 -11.02 5.10 -10.27
CA GLU A 624 -11.01 4.82 -11.70
C GLU A 624 -11.27 6.08 -12.53
N GLN A 625 -10.44 6.31 -13.56
CA GLN A 625 -10.51 7.46 -14.46
C GLN A 625 -10.33 8.83 -13.78
N GLN A 626 -9.86 8.87 -12.53
CA GLN A 626 -9.49 10.12 -11.86
C GLN A 626 -8.02 10.45 -12.16
N GLU A 627 -7.68 11.74 -12.19
CA GLU A 627 -6.28 12.16 -12.10
C GLU A 627 -5.69 11.72 -10.75
N LEU A 628 -4.38 11.42 -10.73
CA LEU A 628 -3.68 10.93 -9.53
C LEU A 628 -3.95 11.76 -8.27
N GLY A 629 -3.90 13.09 -8.38
CA GLY A 629 -4.15 13.99 -7.26
C GLY A 629 -5.57 13.87 -6.71
N ASP A 630 -6.55 13.79 -7.61
CA ASP A 630 -7.97 13.68 -7.28
C ASP A 630 -8.30 12.29 -6.72
N ALA A 631 -7.70 11.23 -7.27
CA ALA A 631 -7.81 9.87 -6.76
C ALA A 631 -7.38 9.78 -5.29
N LEU A 632 -6.22 10.35 -4.95
CA LEU A 632 -5.74 10.37 -3.57
C LEU A 632 -6.72 11.14 -2.66
N VAL A 633 -7.14 12.34 -3.06
CA VAL A 633 -8.13 13.15 -2.30
C VAL A 633 -9.44 12.39 -2.11
N ALA A 634 -9.89 11.67 -3.14
CA ALA A 634 -11.09 10.85 -3.09
C ALA A 634 -10.94 9.75 -2.02
N VAL A 635 -9.86 8.97 -2.03
CA VAL A 635 -9.59 7.93 -1.03
C VAL A 635 -9.55 8.52 0.38
N GLY A 636 -8.81 9.62 0.60
CA GLY A 636 -8.73 10.24 1.93
C GLY A 636 -10.07 10.80 2.43
N SER A 637 -10.99 11.16 1.54
CA SER A 637 -12.32 11.62 1.91
C SER A 637 -13.26 10.52 2.45
N LEU A 638 -12.90 9.24 2.26
CA LEU A 638 -13.67 8.10 2.79
C LEU A 638 -13.55 7.97 4.31
N ASP A 639 -12.47 8.45 4.93
CA ASP A 639 -12.15 8.25 6.37
C ASP A 639 -12.10 6.76 6.74
N LEU A 640 -11.38 5.98 5.93
CA LEU A 640 -11.16 4.56 6.17
C LEU A 640 -10.18 4.36 7.34
N SER A 641 -10.48 3.44 8.25
CA SER A 641 -9.52 2.95 9.25
C SER A 641 -9.02 1.56 8.87
N PRO A 642 -7.74 1.38 8.52
CA PRO A 642 -7.18 0.06 8.21
C PRO A 642 -7.23 -0.90 9.40
N TRP A 643 -7.38 -0.37 10.63
CA TRP A 643 -7.41 -1.14 11.89
C TRP A 643 -8.68 -1.95 12.09
N GLU A 644 -9.79 -1.49 11.53
CA GLU A 644 -11.08 -2.18 11.65
C GLU A 644 -11.42 -3.01 10.40
N VAL A 645 -10.56 -3.03 9.38
CA VAL A 645 -10.79 -3.83 8.17
C VAL A 645 -10.72 -5.31 8.50
N ARG A 646 -11.73 -6.03 8.03
CA ARG A 646 -11.89 -7.48 8.10
C ARG A 646 -11.82 -8.03 6.67
N GLN A 647 -10.78 -8.80 6.33
CA GLN A 647 -10.58 -9.45 5.02
C GLN A 647 -11.11 -10.89 4.96
#